data_AF-A0A1V5D7A9-F1
#
_entry.id   AF-A0A1V5D7A9-F1
#
_cell.length_a   1.000
_cell.length_b   1.000
_cell.length_c   1.000
_cell.angle_alpha   90.00
_cell.angle_beta   90.00
_cell.angle_gamma   90.00
#
_symmetry.space_group_name_H-M   'P 1'
#
loop_
_entity.id
_entity.type
_entity.pdbx_description
1 polymer ?
#
loop_
_entity_poly.entity_id
_entity_poly.type
_entity_poly.pdbx_seq_one_letter_code
_entity_poly.pdbx_strand_id
1 'polypeptide(L)'
;MKIQKEVMIGNYAIARGFVEAGIDLAAAYPGTPSSEILPGIVEFKKRENMKIHTEWSTNERCALEVAFGAALNGKKTVCLMKQVGLNVAFPGLLKGRKKIVKGAFVIVSCDDPGPQSSQTEQDTRLLAVLYGIPVFDPASPTEAADIAYYAVQYSAEHRVPVIVRSTHRVSHAREPIPLYPVGKRKVMLQEGIQGRSSVVSRKSEVGKPLTPNASRLTALGVVASGMSCSIAMDVVEELGLAGVIPVYKVLQLSADSHQPSAADIPLSLRGAQRGGLSLRGAQRRGNLTNTNRIATAMPRDDNKGSAPDASRLTPYDLRNFIDSVDKVLILEETDMVIEALIGDAKKVFGRRNGYVPGSGELTYDIIRDVVIRVANETKAGKVQFVPDRTIEETLKTVWMQPRPPKLCAGCPHRASFYAMRYAFPEAVFPGDIGCYTLGIAQGAVDTCLDMGAGVTIASGFYDAYVQDGALIPIIASTGDSTFFHSCLAPLYDAVKKQKRFVLVIMDNGTTAMTGMQPTPQTGITADGSFTHAMKIEDVVRGLGVGFLRILDPYDIPLMISTIHEAYEYLSGQPDQQRQFDVPCSTFNVKTEQTKGASTECVIASPQGAAIPQSRSSRRFAPRDDSKVSNVEHRTLNIEQVLPPGPAVIIARRECILYAKEKRKDMLERVPIERDCIGCKSCLTLFDCPAMSFDDASNKIKIDEGLCVRCGMCLFACTMGKQGKGLFRFQDTYFIKNRI
;
A
#
# COMPACT_ATOMS: atom_id res chain seq x y z
N MET A 1 12.51 20.55 42.55
CA MET A 1 11.19 19.92 42.37
C MET A 1 11.40 18.41 42.36
N LYS A 2 10.77 17.63 43.27
CA LYS A 2 10.87 16.17 43.25
C LYS A 2 10.10 15.65 42.04
N ILE A 3 10.75 14.89 41.15
CA ILE A 3 10.08 14.23 40.03
C ILE A 3 9.23 13.09 40.60
N GLN A 4 7.91 13.14 40.40
CA GLN A 4 6.99 12.08 40.81
C GLN A 4 7.26 10.83 39.96
N LYS A 5 7.15 9.65 40.57
CA LYS A 5 7.29 8.36 39.88
C LYS A 5 6.04 7.51 40.09
N GLU A 6 5.62 6.80 39.05
CA GLU A 6 4.51 5.85 39.10
C GLU A 6 4.95 4.49 38.53
N VAL A 7 4.56 3.39 39.18
CA VAL A 7 4.83 2.05 38.66
C VAL A 7 3.81 1.74 37.57
N MET A 8 4.28 1.48 36.36
CA MET A 8 3.43 1.15 35.22
C MET A 8 4.10 0.14 34.29
N ILE A 9 3.30 -0.50 33.44
CA ILE A 9 3.82 -1.39 32.39
C ILE A 9 4.49 -0.59 31.27
N GLY A 10 5.38 -1.21 30.49
CA GLY A 10 6.08 -0.57 29.37
C GLY A 10 5.15 0.11 28.36
N ASN A 11 4.00 -0.48 28.03
CA ASN A 11 3.02 0.14 27.12
C ASN A 11 2.48 1.48 27.67
N TYR A 12 2.24 1.56 28.98
CA TYR A 12 1.86 2.81 29.64
C TYR A 12 3.04 3.79 29.71
N ALA A 13 4.27 3.28 29.85
CA ALA A 13 5.46 4.12 29.81
C ALA A 13 5.65 4.77 28.42
N ILE A 14 5.47 3.99 27.34
CA ILE A 14 5.45 4.50 25.96
C ILE A 14 4.36 5.55 25.78
N ALA A 15 3.13 5.25 26.22
CA ALA A 15 2.01 6.19 26.16
C ALA A 15 2.33 7.50 26.88
N ARG A 16 2.91 7.43 28.08
CA ARG A 16 3.34 8.59 28.85
C ARG A 16 4.39 9.41 28.10
N GLY A 17 5.40 8.76 27.52
CA GLY A 17 6.43 9.40 26.71
C GLY A 17 5.85 10.20 25.54
N PHE A 18 4.86 9.66 24.83
CA PHE A 18 4.18 10.36 23.75
C PHE A 18 3.34 11.55 24.22
N VAL A 19 2.55 11.40 25.29
CA VAL A 19 1.77 12.53 25.84
C VAL A 19 2.70 13.65 26.28
N GLU A 20 3.81 13.32 26.95
CA GLU A 20 4.81 14.31 27.33
C GLU A 20 5.52 14.94 26.13
N ALA A 21 5.65 14.24 24.99
CA ALA A 21 6.21 14.78 23.75
C ALA A 21 5.31 15.82 23.07
N GLY A 22 4.05 15.90 23.48
CA GLY A 22 3.04 16.77 22.89
C GLY A 22 2.58 16.28 21.54
N ILE A 23 2.22 15.01 21.42
CA ILE A 23 1.57 14.49 20.21
C ILE A 23 0.17 15.12 20.05
N ASP A 24 -0.27 15.25 18.80
CA ASP A 24 -1.57 15.80 18.44
C ASP A 24 -2.57 14.68 18.14
N LEU A 25 -2.12 13.57 17.55
CA LEU A 25 -3.00 12.49 17.10
C LEU A 25 -2.40 11.10 17.38
N ALA A 26 -3.23 10.18 17.87
CA ALA A 26 -2.90 8.76 18.00
C ALA A 26 -3.98 7.88 17.37
N ALA A 27 -3.61 7.04 16.40
CA ALA A 27 -4.49 6.07 15.76
C ALA A 27 -3.99 4.64 15.98
N ALA A 28 -4.90 3.68 16.18
CA ALA A 28 -4.51 2.30 16.40
C ALA A 28 -5.57 1.31 15.93
N TYR A 29 -5.17 0.06 15.72
CA TYR A 29 -6.06 -1.10 15.73
C TYR A 29 -5.65 -2.02 16.89
N PRO A 30 -6.60 -2.59 17.65
CA PRO A 30 -6.26 -3.37 18.84
C PRO A 30 -5.48 -4.64 18.50
N GLY A 31 -4.34 -4.84 19.18
CA GLY A 31 -3.53 -6.05 19.02
C GLY A 31 -2.41 -6.16 20.06
N THR A 32 -2.39 -7.24 20.83
CA THR A 32 -1.33 -7.55 21.81
C THR A 32 -0.04 -7.92 21.06
N PRO A 33 1.14 -7.39 21.44
CA PRO A 33 1.47 -6.72 22.70
C PRO A 33 1.42 -5.18 22.71
N SER A 34 0.61 -4.53 21.85
CA SER A 34 0.50 -3.06 21.79
C SER A 34 -0.79 -2.47 22.39
N SER A 35 -1.77 -3.32 22.73
CA SER A 35 -3.16 -2.95 23.03
C SER A 35 -3.34 -1.86 24.10
N GLU A 36 -2.45 -1.78 25.08
CA GLU A 36 -2.55 -0.88 26.24
C GLU A 36 -2.03 0.53 25.96
N ILE A 37 -1.32 0.76 24.85
CA ILE A 37 -0.70 2.05 24.56
C ILE A 37 -1.76 3.13 24.29
N LEU A 38 -2.75 2.87 23.41
CA LEU A 38 -3.79 3.87 23.12
C LEU A 38 -4.67 4.18 24.35
N PRO A 39 -5.14 3.20 25.13
CA PRO A 39 -5.79 3.46 26.42
C PRO A 39 -4.94 4.29 27.37
N GLY A 40 -3.64 4.01 27.46
CA GLY A 40 -2.68 4.81 28.24
C GLY A 40 -2.61 6.26 27.77
N ILE A 41 -2.58 6.52 26.45
CA ILE A 41 -2.60 7.87 25.89
C ILE A 41 -3.91 8.58 26.28
N VAL A 42 -5.05 7.89 26.18
CA VAL A 42 -6.37 8.43 26.56
C VAL A 42 -6.42 8.79 28.05
N GLU A 43 -5.78 7.99 28.90
CA GLU A 43 -5.69 8.29 30.33
C GLU A 43 -4.80 9.51 30.59
N PHE A 44 -3.56 9.50 30.09
CA PHE A 44 -2.62 10.58 30.34
C PHE A 44 -3.04 11.92 29.72
N LYS A 45 -3.67 11.92 28.54
CA LYS A 45 -4.20 13.17 27.96
C LYS A 45 -5.28 13.80 28.83
N LYS A 46 -6.10 13.00 29.54
CA LYS A 46 -7.10 13.51 30.50
C LYS A 46 -6.42 14.08 31.74
N ARG A 47 -5.42 13.38 32.28
CA ARG A 47 -4.65 13.84 33.45
C ARG A 47 -3.93 15.17 33.17
N GLU A 48 -3.39 15.35 31.97
CA GLU A 48 -2.64 16.55 31.56
C GLU A 48 -3.52 17.61 30.87
N ASN A 49 -4.84 17.40 30.79
CA ASN A 49 -5.81 18.29 30.12
C ASN A 49 -5.42 18.66 28.67
N MET A 50 -4.96 17.67 27.90
CA MET A 50 -4.50 17.85 26.52
C MET A 50 -5.56 17.45 25.49
N LYS A 51 -5.61 18.20 24.39
CA LYS A 51 -6.53 17.97 23.27
C LYS A 51 -5.91 17.07 22.19
N ILE A 52 -5.52 15.85 22.58
CA ILE A 52 -4.97 14.84 21.67
C ILE A 52 -6.14 14.08 21.01
N HIS A 53 -6.21 14.06 19.68
CA HIS A 53 -7.15 13.21 18.94
C HIS A 53 -6.72 11.75 19.10
N THR A 54 -7.65 10.85 19.42
CA THR A 54 -7.34 9.44 19.64
C THR A 54 -8.42 8.58 19.02
N GLU A 55 -8.04 7.57 18.25
CA GLU A 55 -9.02 6.72 17.58
C GLU A 55 -8.60 5.25 17.43
N TRP A 56 -9.63 4.40 17.46
CA TRP A 56 -9.54 3.02 16.99
C TRP A 56 -9.99 2.97 15.53
N SER A 57 -9.04 2.72 14.63
CA SER A 57 -9.30 2.55 13.20
C SER A 57 -9.79 1.12 12.91
N THR A 58 -10.29 0.91 11.70
CA THR A 58 -10.89 -0.37 11.26
C THR A 58 -9.85 -1.48 11.07
N ASN A 59 -8.62 -1.10 10.73
CA ASN A 59 -7.44 -1.95 10.66
C ASN A 59 -6.18 -1.06 10.79
N GLU A 60 -5.01 -1.70 10.88
CA GLU A 60 -3.72 -1.04 11.06
C GLU A 60 -3.35 -0.14 9.88
N ARG A 61 -3.77 -0.53 8.66
CA ARG A 61 -3.57 0.28 7.46
C ARG A 61 -4.27 1.63 7.56
N CYS A 62 -5.56 1.64 7.90
CA CYS A 62 -6.31 2.88 8.12
C CYS A 62 -5.67 3.72 9.24
N ALA A 63 -5.23 3.10 10.34
CA ALA A 63 -4.57 3.81 11.43
C ALA A 63 -3.27 4.49 10.98
N LEU A 64 -2.46 3.79 10.18
CA LEU A 64 -1.20 4.31 9.65
C LEU A 64 -1.46 5.50 8.71
N GLU A 65 -2.39 5.35 7.78
CA GLU A 65 -2.68 6.37 6.76
C GLU A 65 -3.33 7.62 7.33
N VAL A 66 -4.25 7.49 8.30
CA VAL A 66 -4.83 8.65 9.01
C VAL A 66 -3.75 9.42 9.76
N ALA A 67 -2.88 8.71 10.50
CA ALA A 67 -1.77 9.34 11.20
C ALA A 67 -0.79 10.01 10.24
N PHE A 68 -0.52 9.38 9.09
CA PHE A 68 0.34 9.97 8.06
C PHE A 68 -0.28 11.21 7.42
N GLY A 69 -1.57 11.19 7.08
CA GLY A 69 -2.30 12.34 6.51
C GLY A 69 -2.27 13.56 7.43
N ALA A 70 -2.49 13.37 8.73
CA ALA A 70 -2.34 14.45 9.71
C ALA A 70 -0.89 14.94 9.84
N ALA A 71 0.11 14.05 9.76
CA ALA A 71 1.53 14.43 9.79
C ALA A 71 1.98 15.25 8.57
N LEU A 72 1.35 15.03 7.40
CA LEU A 72 1.53 15.87 6.21
C LEU A 72 1.01 17.30 6.40
N ASN A 73 0.10 17.51 7.36
CA ASN A 73 -0.41 18.82 7.77
C ASN A 73 0.31 19.39 9.01
N GLY A 74 1.49 18.88 9.35
CA GLY A 74 2.31 19.43 10.43
C GLY A 74 2.00 18.89 11.83
N LYS A 75 1.05 17.97 11.98
CA LYS A 75 0.73 17.35 13.28
C LYS A 75 1.79 16.34 13.72
N LYS A 76 1.99 16.22 15.02
CA LYS A 76 2.80 15.15 15.63
C LYS A 76 1.92 13.93 15.85
N THR A 77 2.12 12.90 15.07
CA THR A 77 1.22 11.74 15.05
C THR A 77 1.94 10.45 15.41
N VAL A 78 1.16 9.55 16.01
CA VAL A 78 1.60 8.19 16.32
C VAL A 78 0.58 7.19 15.79
N CYS A 79 1.04 6.10 15.19
CA CYS A 79 0.20 4.94 14.92
C CYS A 79 0.71 3.72 15.68
N LEU A 80 -0.20 2.94 16.24
CA LEU A 80 0.12 1.89 17.21
C LEU A 80 -0.37 0.54 16.71
N MET A 81 0.54 -0.43 16.65
CA MET A 81 0.25 -1.79 16.21
C MET A 81 1.29 -2.78 16.74
N LYS A 82 1.06 -4.05 16.44
CA LYS A 82 2.06 -5.12 16.57
C LYS A 82 2.73 -5.43 15.24
N GLN A 83 3.80 -6.23 15.25
CA GLN A 83 4.56 -6.62 14.07
C GLN A 83 3.71 -7.23 12.93
N VAL A 84 2.73 -8.09 13.25
CA VAL A 84 1.81 -8.64 12.24
C VAL A 84 0.87 -7.56 11.68
N GLY A 85 0.48 -6.60 12.51
CA GLY A 85 -0.32 -5.46 12.10
C GLY A 85 0.43 -4.53 11.15
N LEU A 86 1.75 -4.39 11.32
CA LEU A 86 2.59 -3.67 10.38
C LEU A 86 2.62 -4.32 8.99
N ASN A 87 2.41 -5.64 8.88
CA ASN A 87 2.22 -6.30 7.58
C ASN A 87 0.89 -5.91 6.93
N VAL A 88 -0.17 -5.72 7.72
CA VAL A 88 -1.47 -5.23 7.22
C VAL A 88 -1.33 -3.79 6.72
N ALA A 89 -0.56 -2.97 7.44
CA ALA A 89 -0.29 -1.58 7.09
C ALA A 89 0.83 -1.37 6.06
N PHE A 90 1.50 -2.46 5.64
CA PHE A 90 2.68 -2.44 4.78
C PHE A 90 2.49 -1.65 3.46
N PRO A 91 1.34 -1.73 2.77
CA PRO A 91 1.12 -0.95 1.55
C PRO A 91 1.30 0.57 1.72
N GLY A 92 0.92 1.11 2.90
CA GLY A 92 1.05 2.52 3.23
C GLY A 92 2.42 2.94 3.78
N LEU A 93 3.37 2.00 3.91
CA LEU A 93 4.69 2.28 4.47
C LEU A 93 5.58 3.04 3.47
N LEU A 94 6.29 4.05 3.96
CA LEU A 94 7.04 4.99 3.12
C LEU A 94 8.55 4.80 3.23
N LYS A 95 9.28 4.96 2.12
CA LYS A 95 10.75 4.98 2.17
C LYS A 95 11.24 6.19 3.00
N GLY A 96 11.97 5.94 4.08
CA GLY A 96 12.37 6.96 5.07
C GLY A 96 13.25 8.08 4.50
N ARG A 97 13.96 7.84 3.38
CA ARG A 97 14.88 8.83 2.78
C ARG A 97 14.20 10.04 2.12
N LYS A 98 12.89 10.00 1.89
CA LYS A 98 12.19 11.02 1.08
C LYS A 98 11.89 12.34 1.83
N LYS A 99 12.19 12.45 3.14
CA LYS A 99 11.98 13.66 3.98
C LYS A 99 10.60 14.34 3.81
N ILE A 100 9.54 13.53 3.71
CA ILE A 100 8.17 13.98 3.37
C ILE A 100 7.30 14.39 4.56
N VAL A 101 7.72 14.09 5.80
CA VAL A 101 6.92 14.38 7.00
C VAL A 101 7.08 15.85 7.40
N LYS A 102 5.97 16.60 7.56
CA LYS A 102 6.02 18.01 7.98
C LYS A 102 5.97 18.19 9.50
N GLY A 103 5.15 17.37 10.17
CA GLY A 103 5.05 17.30 11.63
C GLY A 103 5.97 16.23 12.19
N ALA A 104 5.43 15.24 12.91
CA ALA A 104 6.13 14.02 13.28
C ALA A 104 5.27 12.81 12.91
N PHE A 105 5.90 11.69 12.55
CA PHE A 105 5.20 10.45 12.25
C PHE A 105 5.96 9.26 12.84
N VAL A 106 5.43 8.74 13.94
CA VAL A 106 6.00 7.61 14.68
C VAL A 106 5.11 6.38 14.55
N ILE A 107 5.71 5.28 14.12
CA ILE A 107 5.06 3.97 14.03
C ILE A 107 5.53 3.15 15.23
N VAL A 108 4.61 2.72 16.09
CA VAL A 108 4.94 1.73 17.13
C VAL A 108 4.61 0.35 16.60
N SER A 109 5.64 -0.52 16.56
CA SER A 109 5.50 -1.93 16.22
C SER A 109 6.01 -2.76 17.39
N CYS A 110 5.10 -3.33 18.18
CA CYS A 110 5.49 -4.21 19.27
C CYS A 110 5.71 -5.63 18.74
N ASP A 111 6.96 -6.10 18.74
CA ASP A 111 7.34 -7.46 18.35
C ASP A 111 7.07 -8.46 19.48
N ASP A 112 6.79 -9.71 19.11
CA ASP A 112 6.40 -10.78 20.03
C ASP A 112 7.35 -11.99 19.91
N PRO A 113 8.52 -11.96 20.58
CA PRO A 113 9.40 -13.12 20.66
C PRO A 113 8.74 -14.28 21.42
N GLY A 114 8.80 -15.47 20.86
CA GLY A 114 8.24 -16.71 21.37
C GLY A 114 6.74 -16.83 21.12
N PRO A 115 6.29 -16.47 19.92
CA PRO A 115 5.13 -15.60 19.67
C PRO A 115 3.96 -15.91 20.62
N GLN A 116 3.91 -15.19 21.74
CA GLN A 116 3.05 -15.52 22.88
C GLN A 116 1.59 -15.10 22.66
N SER A 117 1.40 -14.08 21.84
CA SER A 117 0.12 -13.44 21.50
C SER A 117 -0.03 -13.25 19.98
N SER A 118 0.89 -13.82 19.20
CA SER A 118 0.99 -13.68 17.76
C SER A 118 1.12 -15.03 17.09
N GLN A 119 0.83 -15.07 15.79
CA GLN A 119 0.88 -16.29 15.00
C GLN A 119 2.31 -16.68 14.63
N THR A 120 3.21 -15.69 14.51
CA THR A 120 4.59 -15.87 14.04
C THR A 120 5.54 -14.90 14.73
N GLU A 121 6.80 -15.29 14.84
CA GLU A 121 7.89 -14.37 15.19
C GLU A 121 8.32 -13.62 13.94
N GLN A 122 8.46 -12.31 14.08
CA GLN A 122 8.97 -11.44 13.02
C GLN A 122 9.79 -10.34 13.66
N ASP A 123 10.84 -9.91 12.96
CA ASP A 123 11.69 -8.81 13.41
C ASP A 123 11.38 -7.58 12.55
N THR A 124 10.71 -6.59 13.15
CA THR A 124 10.34 -5.34 12.46
C THR A 124 11.56 -4.62 11.85
N ARG A 125 12.78 -4.83 12.38
CA ARG A 125 13.99 -4.18 11.86
C ARG A 125 14.30 -4.57 10.43
N LEU A 126 13.98 -5.80 10.01
CA LEU A 126 14.19 -6.25 8.64
C LEU A 126 13.36 -5.40 7.66
N LEU A 127 12.11 -5.14 8.02
CA LEU A 127 11.21 -4.28 7.27
C LEU A 127 11.71 -2.83 7.22
N ALA A 128 12.17 -2.33 8.36
CA ALA A 128 12.65 -0.97 8.48
C ALA A 128 13.93 -0.73 7.66
N VAL A 129 14.84 -1.71 7.61
CA VAL A 129 16.03 -1.67 6.74
C VAL A 129 15.63 -1.61 5.27
N LEU A 130 14.68 -2.45 4.86
CA LEU A 130 14.15 -2.46 3.49
C LEU A 130 13.59 -1.08 3.06
N TYR A 131 12.92 -0.38 3.98
CA TYR A 131 12.35 0.95 3.71
C TYR A 131 13.29 2.11 4.08
N GLY A 132 14.44 1.84 4.66
CA GLY A 132 15.36 2.85 5.18
C GLY A 132 14.72 3.74 6.26
N ILE A 133 13.91 3.16 7.14
CA ILE A 133 13.25 3.83 8.27
C ILE A 133 14.10 3.62 9.54
N PRO A 134 14.47 4.69 10.28
CA PRO A 134 15.12 4.55 11.57
C PRO A 134 14.27 3.78 12.58
N VAL A 135 14.88 2.88 13.33
CA VAL A 135 14.23 2.08 14.38
C VAL A 135 14.88 2.38 15.72
N PHE A 136 14.06 2.61 16.75
CA PHE A 136 14.49 2.73 18.13
C PHE A 136 13.99 1.54 18.94
N ASP A 137 14.94 0.78 19.53
CA ASP A 137 14.70 -0.42 20.35
C ASP A 137 14.93 -0.07 21.84
N PRO A 138 13.88 0.08 22.67
CA PRO A 138 14.06 0.21 24.12
C PRO A 138 14.42 -1.13 24.77
N ALA A 139 15.30 -1.08 25.78
CA ALA A 139 15.68 -2.22 26.59
C ALA A 139 14.89 -2.33 27.91
N SER A 140 14.15 -1.30 28.31
CA SER A 140 13.35 -1.26 29.55
C SER A 140 12.11 -0.37 29.42
N PRO A 141 11.08 -0.53 30.27
CA PRO A 141 9.95 0.41 30.37
C PRO A 141 10.37 1.87 30.56
N THR A 142 11.38 2.15 31.41
CA THR A 142 11.88 3.53 31.60
C THR A 142 12.46 4.10 30.30
N GLU A 143 13.31 3.33 29.63
CA GLU A 143 13.89 3.72 28.34
C GLU A 143 12.83 3.81 27.24
N ALA A 144 11.78 2.99 27.29
CA ALA A 144 10.68 3.05 26.33
C ALA A 144 9.91 4.38 26.40
N ALA A 145 9.73 4.94 27.60
CA ALA A 145 9.17 6.29 27.75
C ALA A 145 10.09 7.37 27.16
N ASP A 146 11.40 7.24 27.38
CA ASP A 146 12.40 8.19 26.87
C ASP A 146 12.53 8.14 25.35
N ILE A 147 12.57 6.93 24.77
CA ILE A 147 12.59 6.69 23.33
C ILE A 147 11.29 7.17 22.68
N ALA A 148 10.13 6.89 23.28
CA ALA A 148 8.85 7.38 22.75
C ALA A 148 8.84 8.91 22.63
N TYR A 149 9.34 9.61 23.65
CA TYR A 149 9.49 11.06 23.61
C TYR A 149 10.48 11.53 22.54
N TYR A 150 11.67 10.91 22.51
CA TYR A 150 12.72 11.27 21.57
C TYR A 150 12.35 11.00 20.12
N ALA A 151 11.68 9.88 19.83
CA ALA A 151 11.28 9.49 18.48
C ALA A 151 10.37 10.53 17.83
N VAL A 152 9.44 11.13 18.59
CA VAL A 152 8.60 12.24 18.10
C VAL A 152 9.44 13.45 17.71
N GLN A 153 10.43 13.84 18.55
CA GLN A 153 11.31 14.97 18.24
C GLN A 153 12.22 14.66 17.04
N TYR A 154 12.81 13.47 17.01
CA TYR A 154 13.68 13.03 15.92
C TYR A 154 12.93 13.04 14.59
N SER A 155 11.71 12.48 14.55
CA SER A 155 10.89 12.48 13.33
C SER A 155 10.57 13.89 12.86
N ALA A 156 10.24 14.81 13.78
CA ALA A 156 9.98 16.21 13.45
C ALA A 156 11.22 16.96 12.93
N GLU A 157 12.36 16.76 13.57
CA GLU A 157 13.62 17.40 13.19
C GLU A 157 14.11 16.90 11.82
N HIS A 158 14.06 15.59 11.59
CA HIS A 158 14.61 14.95 10.40
C HIS A 158 13.62 14.85 9.25
N ARG A 159 12.33 15.10 9.50
CA ARG A 159 11.21 15.02 8.55
C ARG A 159 11.01 13.62 7.95
N VAL A 160 11.31 12.58 8.73
CA VAL A 160 11.22 11.17 8.31
C VAL A 160 10.29 10.37 9.21
N PRO A 161 9.61 9.33 8.70
CA PRO A 161 8.98 8.34 9.56
C PRO A 161 10.03 7.67 10.45
N VAL A 162 9.64 7.27 11.66
CA VAL A 162 10.46 6.45 12.56
C VAL A 162 9.65 5.32 13.15
N ILE A 163 10.31 4.22 13.48
CA ILE A 163 9.69 3.09 14.18
C ILE A 163 10.21 3.05 15.62
N VAL A 164 9.30 2.94 16.58
CA VAL A 164 9.62 2.51 17.95
C VAL A 164 9.25 1.04 18.06
N ARG A 165 10.25 0.19 18.23
CA ARG A 165 10.08 -1.27 18.27
C ARG A 165 10.24 -1.78 19.70
N SER A 166 9.13 -1.98 20.39
CA SER A 166 9.14 -2.67 21.69
C SER A 166 9.08 -4.19 21.49
N THR A 167 9.56 -4.96 22.45
CA THR A 167 9.30 -6.41 22.50
C THR A 167 8.28 -6.72 23.59
N HIS A 168 7.56 -7.85 23.48
CA HIS A 168 6.58 -8.29 24.47
C HIS A 168 7.05 -8.12 25.93
N ARG A 169 8.31 -8.47 26.23
CA ARG A 169 8.89 -8.32 27.58
C ARG A 169 9.00 -6.86 28.02
N VAL A 170 9.45 -5.97 27.15
CA VAL A 170 9.53 -4.53 27.47
C VAL A 170 8.13 -3.94 27.61
N SER A 171 7.22 -4.27 26.68
CA SER A 171 5.83 -3.82 26.68
C SER A 171 5.06 -4.14 27.96
N HIS A 172 5.29 -5.32 28.56
CA HIS A 172 4.55 -5.80 29.73
C HIS A 172 5.36 -5.85 31.04
N ALA A 173 6.66 -5.56 31.02
CA ALA A 173 7.44 -5.36 32.24
C ALA A 173 7.00 -4.10 32.99
N ARG A 174 7.25 -4.05 34.30
CA ARG A 174 6.88 -2.93 35.17
C ARG A 174 8.10 -2.28 35.78
N GLU A 175 8.13 -0.95 35.74
CA GLU A 175 9.16 -0.14 36.41
C GLU A 175 8.55 1.16 36.97
N PRO A 176 9.19 1.80 37.96
CA PRO A 176 8.80 3.13 38.43
C PRO A 176 9.24 4.23 37.43
N ILE A 177 8.30 4.71 36.63
CA ILE A 177 8.52 5.67 35.55
C ILE A 177 8.44 7.11 36.09
N PRO A 178 9.45 7.97 35.84
CA PRO A 178 9.38 9.39 36.16
C PRO A 178 8.37 10.12 35.27
N LEU A 179 7.55 10.97 35.90
CA LEU A 179 6.56 11.81 35.25
C LEU A 179 7.10 13.22 35.09
N TYR A 180 7.13 13.71 33.85
CA TYR A 180 7.53 15.06 33.53
C TYR A 180 6.33 15.88 33.03
N PRO A 181 6.33 17.21 33.23
CA PRO A 181 5.44 18.09 32.49
C PRO A 181 5.66 17.96 30.98
N VAL A 182 4.61 18.24 30.21
CA VAL A 182 4.65 18.24 28.73
C VAL A 182 5.81 19.10 28.22
N GLY A 183 6.61 18.53 27.31
CA GLY A 183 7.77 19.17 26.71
C GLY A 183 8.99 19.27 27.64
N LYS A 184 8.99 18.66 28.83
CA LYS A 184 10.07 18.78 29.83
C LYS A 184 10.80 17.47 30.15
N ARG A 185 10.47 16.35 29.49
CA ARG A 185 11.22 15.10 29.66
C ARG A 185 12.67 15.31 29.22
N LYS A 186 13.60 14.92 30.09
CA LYS A 186 15.03 14.94 29.79
C LYS A 186 15.44 13.55 29.33
N VAL A 187 15.78 13.43 28.05
CA VAL A 187 16.22 12.15 27.46
C VAL A 187 17.74 12.14 27.36
N MET A 188 18.36 11.07 27.85
CA MET A 188 19.74 10.71 27.56
C MET A 188 19.74 9.27 27.05
N LEU A 189 19.81 9.08 25.73
CA LEU A 189 19.91 7.75 25.14
C LEU A 189 21.32 7.20 25.38
N GLN A 190 21.40 6.00 25.91
CA GLN A 190 22.66 5.34 26.24
C GLN A 190 23.13 4.44 25.10
N GLU A 191 23.45 5.02 23.94
CA GLU A 191 23.99 4.29 22.80
C GLU A 191 25.50 4.04 22.96
N GLY A 192 25.98 2.82 22.68
CA GLY A 192 27.40 2.45 22.73
C GLY A 192 27.76 1.40 23.79
N ILE A 193 29.06 1.20 24.04
CA ILE A 193 29.56 0.17 24.97
C ILE A 193 29.24 0.59 26.41
N GLN A 194 28.33 -0.13 27.05
CA GLN A 194 28.01 0.05 28.47
C GLN A 194 28.87 -0.87 29.35
N GLY A 195 29.63 -0.30 30.28
CA GLY A 195 30.55 -1.01 31.18
C GLY A 195 32.03 -0.66 30.94
N ARG A 196 32.83 -0.60 32.02
CA ARG A 196 34.24 -0.17 31.97
C ARG A 196 35.02 -0.88 30.86
N SER A 197 35.68 -0.07 30.04
CA SER A 197 36.74 -0.47 29.11
C SER A 197 37.84 -1.27 29.84
N SER A 198 37.75 -2.59 29.85
CA SER A 198 38.89 -3.43 30.26
C SER A 198 39.03 -4.71 29.44
N VAL A 199 38.30 -4.86 28.33
CA VAL A 199 38.44 -6.03 27.43
C VAL A 199 38.48 -5.60 25.97
N VAL A 200 39.34 -4.64 25.64
CA VAL A 200 39.84 -4.44 24.27
C VAL A 200 41.36 -4.52 24.31
N SER A 201 41.85 -5.66 24.77
CA SER A 201 43.26 -6.10 24.69
C SER A 201 43.33 -7.61 24.88
N ARG A 202 42.47 -8.35 24.18
CA ARG A 202 42.80 -9.73 23.83
C ARG A 202 42.86 -9.76 22.32
N LYS A 203 44.09 -9.72 21.81
CA LYS A 203 44.42 -10.35 20.53
C LYS A 203 43.75 -11.72 20.58
N SER A 204 42.62 -11.86 19.90
CA SER A 204 42.14 -13.19 19.58
C SER A 204 43.21 -13.78 18.70
N GLU A 205 43.86 -14.83 19.21
CA GLU A 205 44.60 -15.74 18.36
C GLU A 205 43.64 -16.15 17.26
N VAL A 206 43.98 -15.69 16.06
CA VAL A 206 43.35 -16.02 14.80
C VAL A 206 43.28 -17.54 14.74
N GLY A 207 42.06 -18.07 14.87
CA GLY A 207 41.77 -19.46 14.63
C GLY A 207 42.34 -19.85 13.28
N LYS A 208 43.15 -20.92 13.30
CA LYS A 208 43.79 -21.51 12.12
C LYS A 208 42.79 -21.58 10.96
N PRO A 209 43.18 -21.16 9.74
CA PRO A 209 42.33 -21.33 8.58
C PRO A 209 42.00 -22.82 8.43
N LEU A 210 40.71 -23.12 8.36
CA LEU A 210 40.24 -24.42 7.87
C LEU A 210 40.90 -24.66 6.51
N THR A 211 41.46 -25.86 6.36
CA THR A 211 42.26 -26.29 5.22
C THR A 211 41.61 -25.93 3.87
N PRO A 212 42.30 -25.22 2.97
CA PRO A 212 41.76 -24.90 1.66
C PRO A 212 41.97 -26.10 0.73
N ASN A 213 40.98 -26.98 0.66
CA ASN A 213 40.87 -27.95 -0.43
C ASN A 213 39.49 -27.83 -1.08
N ALA A 214 39.27 -26.65 -1.68
CA ALA A 214 38.41 -26.50 -2.85
C ALA A 214 39.21 -25.65 -3.84
N SER A 215 39.39 -26.14 -5.06
CA SER A 215 40.04 -25.43 -6.15
C SER A 215 39.43 -24.03 -6.30
N ARG A 216 40.18 -22.97 -5.97
CA ARG A 216 39.77 -21.58 -6.26
C ARG A 216 39.54 -21.45 -7.75
N LEU A 217 38.32 -21.08 -8.14
CA LEU A 217 37.90 -21.09 -9.54
C LEU A 217 38.43 -19.83 -10.27
N THR A 218 38.20 -18.62 -9.74
CA THR A 218 38.51 -17.34 -10.42
C THR A 218 38.65 -16.14 -9.44
N ALA A 219 39.18 -14.99 -9.92
CA ALA A 219 39.31 -13.74 -9.14
C ALA A 219 37.97 -13.00 -8.91
N LEU A 220 36.97 -13.25 -9.76
CA LEU A 220 35.66 -12.59 -9.72
C LEU A 220 34.58 -13.58 -10.16
N GLY A 221 33.47 -13.64 -9.43
CA GLY A 221 32.22 -14.26 -9.86
C GLY A 221 31.08 -13.25 -9.93
N VAL A 222 30.06 -13.53 -10.74
CA VAL A 222 28.82 -12.75 -10.79
C VAL A 222 27.70 -13.57 -10.17
N VAL A 223 26.89 -12.97 -9.30
CA VAL A 223 25.64 -13.55 -8.78
C VAL A 223 24.50 -12.66 -9.27
N ALA A 224 23.53 -13.24 -9.96
CA ALA A 224 22.43 -12.49 -10.52
C ALA A 224 21.10 -13.24 -10.40
N SER A 225 20.00 -12.51 -10.30
CA SER A 225 18.64 -13.05 -10.24
C SER A 225 17.77 -12.51 -11.36
N GLY A 226 16.74 -13.26 -11.77
CA GLY A 226 15.76 -12.78 -12.74
C GLY A 226 16.38 -12.38 -14.09
N MET A 227 15.90 -11.28 -14.67
CA MET A 227 16.33 -10.81 -16.00
C MET A 227 17.79 -10.33 -16.01
N SER A 228 18.27 -9.75 -14.91
CA SER A 228 19.67 -9.34 -14.77
C SER A 228 20.65 -10.49 -14.96
N CYS A 229 20.25 -11.73 -14.67
CA CYS A 229 21.10 -12.90 -14.95
C CYS A 229 21.22 -13.18 -16.45
N SER A 230 20.13 -13.09 -17.21
CA SER A 230 20.17 -13.30 -18.66
C SER A 230 21.05 -12.24 -19.33
N ILE A 231 20.83 -10.97 -18.97
CA ILE A 231 21.63 -9.85 -19.49
C ILE A 231 23.11 -10.00 -19.11
N ALA A 232 23.40 -10.41 -17.87
CA ALA A 232 24.78 -10.63 -17.43
C ALA A 232 25.46 -11.77 -18.18
N MET A 233 24.74 -12.85 -18.51
CA MET A 233 25.27 -13.94 -19.33
C MET A 233 25.62 -13.46 -20.74
N ASP A 234 24.71 -12.73 -21.40
CA ASP A 234 24.94 -12.17 -22.74
C ASP A 234 26.14 -11.21 -22.75
N VAL A 235 26.21 -10.31 -21.76
CA VAL A 235 27.34 -9.36 -21.60
C VAL A 235 28.65 -10.10 -21.36
N VAL A 236 28.68 -11.09 -20.45
CA VAL A 236 29.90 -11.84 -20.15
C VAL A 236 30.36 -12.65 -21.37
N GLU A 237 29.43 -13.18 -22.17
CA GLU A 237 29.73 -13.85 -23.43
C GLU A 237 30.27 -12.88 -24.49
N GLU A 238 29.60 -11.75 -24.74
CA GLU A 238 30.02 -10.72 -25.71
C GLU A 238 31.42 -10.19 -25.40
N LEU A 239 31.73 -9.97 -24.12
CA LEU A 239 33.03 -9.46 -23.68
C LEU A 239 34.13 -10.54 -23.69
N GLY A 240 33.83 -11.78 -24.08
CA GLY A 240 34.77 -12.90 -24.11
C GLY A 240 35.19 -13.38 -22.71
N LEU A 241 34.37 -13.11 -21.69
CA LEU A 241 34.64 -13.40 -20.28
C LEU A 241 33.96 -14.69 -19.80
N ALA A 242 33.19 -15.40 -20.63
CA ALA A 242 32.43 -16.60 -20.23
C ALA A 242 33.30 -17.73 -19.65
N GLY A 243 34.56 -17.85 -20.09
CA GLY A 243 35.53 -18.81 -19.53
C GLY A 243 36.29 -18.32 -18.28
N VAL A 244 36.06 -17.07 -17.86
CA VAL A 244 36.89 -16.36 -16.86
C VAL A 244 36.07 -15.83 -15.68
N ILE A 245 34.81 -15.44 -15.91
CA ILE A 245 33.91 -14.94 -14.89
C ILE A 245 32.69 -15.86 -14.84
N PRO A 246 32.60 -16.77 -13.85
CA PRO A 246 31.43 -17.60 -13.69
C PRO A 246 30.23 -16.75 -13.24
N VAL A 247 29.05 -17.05 -13.81
CA VAL A 247 27.77 -16.42 -13.45
C VAL A 247 26.91 -17.43 -12.70
N TYR A 248 26.54 -17.10 -11.46
CA TYR A 248 25.63 -17.87 -10.62
C TYR A 248 24.22 -17.29 -10.72
N LYS A 249 23.29 -18.08 -11.25
CA LYS A 249 21.87 -17.73 -11.32
C LYS A 249 21.17 -18.07 -10.00
N VAL A 250 20.67 -17.05 -9.31
CA VAL A 250 19.80 -17.23 -8.15
C VAL A 250 18.39 -17.55 -8.61
N LEU A 251 17.97 -18.80 -8.40
CA LEU A 251 16.60 -19.26 -8.65
C LEU A 251 15.72 -19.19 -7.39
N GLN A 252 16.33 -19.41 -6.22
CA GLN A 252 15.67 -19.40 -4.93
C GLN A 252 16.59 -18.78 -3.89
N LEU A 253 16.03 -17.93 -3.04
CA LEU A 253 16.68 -17.48 -1.81
C LEU A 253 16.17 -18.36 -0.68
N SER A 254 16.95 -19.36 -0.27
CA SER A 254 16.69 -20.12 0.95
C SER A 254 17.70 -19.72 2.02
N ALA A 255 17.21 -19.35 3.21
CA ALA A 255 18.06 -19.08 4.37
C ALA A 255 18.73 -20.37 4.88
N ASP A 256 18.08 -21.51 4.62
CA ASP A 256 18.52 -22.84 4.99
C ASP A 256 18.84 -23.69 3.75
N SER A 257 20.00 -24.34 3.78
CA SER A 257 20.33 -25.48 2.93
C SER A 257 19.68 -26.79 3.41
N HIS A 258 18.73 -26.72 4.36
CA HIS A 258 17.96 -27.88 4.80
C HIS A 258 16.79 -28.11 3.85
N GLN A 259 16.94 -29.10 2.97
CA GLN A 259 15.76 -29.81 2.48
C GLN A 259 15.01 -30.36 3.71
N PRO A 260 13.69 -30.18 3.81
CA PRO A 260 12.92 -30.76 4.91
C PRO A 260 13.11 -32.27 4.86
N SER A 261 13.62 -32.83 5.95
CA SER A 261 13.63 -34.29 6.10
C SER A 261 12.18 -34.74 6.29
N ALA A 262 11.88 -36.01 6.01
CA ALA A 262 10.54 -36.56 6.27
C ALA A 262 10.09 -36.40 7.75
N ALA A 263 11.00 -36.06 8.67
CA ALA A 263 10.73 -35.75 10.07
C ALA A 263 10.14 -34.35 10.32
N ASP A 264 10.28 -33.41 9.38
CA ASP A 264 9.86 -32.01 9.54
C ASP A 264 8.43 -31.73 9.06
N ILE A 265 7.73 -32.78 8.59
CA ILE A 265 6.32 -32.72 8.20
C ILE A 265 5.46 -32.79 9.48
N PRO A 266 4.53 -31.85 9.73
CA PRO A 266 3.62 -31.89 10.87
C PRO A 266 2.92 -33.26 10.96
N LEU A 267 2.82 -33.81 12.18
CA LEU A 267 2.19 -35.11 12.45
C LEU A 267 0.76 -35.24 11.88
N SER A 268 0.08 -34.12 11.60
CA SER A 268 -1.25 -34.08 10.99
C SER A 268 -1.31 -34.55 9.53
N LEU A 269 -0.18 -34.53 8.81
CA LEU A 269 -0.12 -34.92 7.38
C LEU A 269 0.42 -36.34 7.14
N ARG A 270 0.88 -37.05 8.18
CA ARG A 270 1.30 -38.47 8.07
C ARG A 270 0.13 -39.46 7.97
N GLY A 271 -1.11 -39.00 8.17
CA GLY A 271 -2.31 -39.85 8.20
C GLY A 271 -2.93 -40.19 6.83
N ALA A 272 -2.51 -39.54 5.74
CA ALA A 272 -3.20 -39.67 4.45
C ALA A 272 -2.61 -40.71 3.48
N GLN A 273 -1.63 -41.53 3.90
CA GLN A 273 -1.02 -42.58 3.06
C GLN A 273 -1.40 -44.02 3.44
N ARG A 274 -2.45 -44.22 4.23
CA ARG A 274 -3.04 -45.55 4.46
C ARG A 274 -4.54 -45.54 4.16
N GLY A 275 -4.86 -45.36 2.90
CA GLY A 275 -6.21 -45.53 2.35
C GLY A 275 -6.11 -45.84 0.88
N GLY A 276 -5.88 -47.10 0.55
CA GLY A 276 -5.91 -47.56 -0.84
C GLY A 276 -7.33 -47.46 -1.40
N LEU A 277 -7.48 -46.70 -2.48
CA LEU A 277 -8.47 -47.03 -3.52
C LEU A 277 -7.71 -47.17 -4.83
N SER A 278 -7.60 -48.42 -5.28
CA SER A 278 -7.04 -48.74 -6.59
C SER A 278 -8.04 -48.32 -7.68
N LEU A 279 -7.62 -47.43 -8.56
CA LEU A 279 -8.26 -47.27 -9.87
C LEU A 279 -7.45 -48.06 -10.90
N ARG A 280 -7.68 -49.38 -10.93
CA ARG A 280 -7.47 -50.19 -12.13
C ARG A 280 -8.78 -50.21 -12.90
N GLY A 281 -8.79 -49.62 -14.09
CA GLY A 281 -9.81 -49.88 -15.11
C GLY A 281 -10.33 -48.63 -15.81
N ALA A 282 -9.70 -48.25 -16.92
CA ALA A 282 -10.37 -47.82 -18.15
C ALA A 282 -9.33 -47.40 -19.22
N GLN A 283 -8.74 -48.39 -19.89
CA GLN A 283 -8.33 -48.19 -21.28
C GLN A 283 -9.61 -48.22 -22.14
N ARG A 284 -9.88 -47.17 -22.94
CA ARG A 284 -10.16 -47.31 -24.39
C ARG A 284 -10.51 -45.98 -25.09
N ARG A 285 -9.85 -45.83 -26.24
CA ARG A 285 -10.19 -45.10 -27.50
C ARG A 285 -9.85 -43.60 -27.63
N GLY A 286 -8.94 -43.33 -28.58
CA GLY A 286 -9.23 -42.38 -29.67
C GLY A 286 -8.19 -41.28 -29.95
N ASN A 287 -7.18 -41.62 -30.78
CA ASN A 287 -6.35 -40.79 -31.69
C ASN A 287 -6.50 -39.25 -31.72
N LEU A 288 -5.37 -38.53 -31.65
CA LEU A 288 -4.78 -37.80 -32.80
C LEU A 288 -3.47 -37.04 -32.41
N THR A 289 -2.38 -37.55 -32.99
CA THR A 289 -1.09 -36.99 -33.48
C THR A 289 -0.59 -35.54 -33.25
N ASN A 290 0.74 -35.48 -33.03
CA ASN A 290 1.77 -34.47 -33.44
C ASN A 290 1.86 -33.13 -32.67
N THR A 291 3.02 -32.56 -32.29
CA THR A 291 4.46 -32.85 -32.51
C THR A 291 5.33 -31.98 -31.56
N ASN A 292 6.61 -32.37 -31.43
CA ASN A 292 7.78 -31.61 -30.93
C ASN A 292 8.13 -31.69 -29.44
N ARG A 293 8.67 -32.85 -29.05
CA ARG A 293 9.74 -32.95 -28.04
C ARG A 293 11.07 -33.14 -28.76
N ILE A 294 11.96 -32.15 -28.66
CA ILE A 294 13.38 -32.33 -28.99
C ILE A 294 14.03 -33.02 -27.80
N ALA A 295 14.54 -34.22 -28.05
CA ALA A 295 15.28 -35.04 -27.11
C ALA A 295 16.75 -34.60 -27.08
N THR A 296 17.32 -34.47 -25.88
CA THR A 296 18.77 -34.53 -25.68
C THR A 296 19.13 -35.94 -25.21
N ALA A 297 19.75 -36.70 -26.10
CA ALA A 297 20.36 -37.99 -25.81
C ALA A 297 21.70 -37.77 -25.09
N MET A 298 21.98 -38.57 -24.07
CA MET A 298 23.33 -38.74 -23.52
C MET A 298 23.81 -40.18 -23.80
N PRO A 299 25.09 -40.37 -24.18
CA PRO A 299 25.66 -41.70 -24.37
C PRO A 299 26.01 -42.33 -23.02
N ARG A 300 25.86 -43.66 -22.93
CA ARG A 300 26.35 -44.47 -21.81
C ARG A 300 27.81 -44.77 -22.04
N ASP A 301 28.64 -44.52 -21.04
CA ASP A 301 30.01 -45.02 -21.01
C ASP A 301 30.26 -45.75 -19.69
N ASP A 302 30.59 -47.03 -19.81
CA ASP A 302 30.92 -47.95 -18.72
C ASP A 302 32.44 -47.96 -18.56
N ASN A 303 33.00 -47.39 -17.48
CA ASN A 303 34.33 -47.78 -17.05
C ASN A 303 34.60 -47.55 -15.56
N LYS A 304 35.11 -48.62 -14.92
CA LYS A 304 35.49 -48.71 -13.50
C LYS A 304 36.88 -48.10 -13.30
N GLY A 305 36.98 -47.12 -12.40
CA GLY A 305 38.25 -46.59 -11.90
C GLY A 305 37.99 -45.55 -10.81
N SER A 306 38.43 -45.83 -9.59
CA SER A 306 38.22 -45.01 -8.39
C SER A 306 38.82 -43.61 -8.51
N ALA A 307 37.96 -42.59 -8.67
CA ALA A 307 38.27 -41.17 -8.55
C ALA A 307 37.80 -40.64 -7.18
N PRO A 308 38.46 -39.60 -6.61
CA PRO A 308 38.13 -39.08 -5.28
C PRO A 308 36.68 -38.58 -5.23
N ASP A 309 36.04 -38.83 -4.10
CA ASP A 309 34.62 -38.61 -3.85
C ASP A 309 34.20 -37.14 -4.05
N ALA A 310 33.71 -36.85 -5.27
CA ALA A 310 33.14 -35.57 -5.67
C ALA A 310 31.70 -35.35 -5.16
N SER A 311 31.19 -36.18 -4.24
CA SER A 311 29.79 -36.14 -3.80
C SER A 311 29.45 -35.08 -2.72
N ARG A 312 30.34 -34.14 -2.40
CA ARG A 312 30.09 -33.09 -1.38
C ARG A 312 29.95 -31.65 -1.88
N LEU A 313 30.04 -31.38 -3.17
CA LEU A 313 29.70 -30.07 -3.73
C LEU A 313 28.32 -30.16 -4.38
N THR A 314 27.27 -29.75 -3.67
CA THR A 314 25.99 -29.48 -4.31
C THR A 314 26.15 -28.18 -5.14
N PRO A 315 25.95 -28.20 -6.47
CA PRO A 315 26.10 -27.02 -7.35
C PRO A 315 25.07 -25.90 -7.09
N TYR A 316 24.24 -26.05 -6.06
CA TYR A 316 23.05 -25.25 -5.78
C TYR A 316 23.19 -24.36 -4.54
N ASP A 317 24.35 -24.36 -3.88
CA ASP A 317 24.58 -23.55 -2.69
C ASP A 317 25.30 -22.25 -3.05
N LEU A 318 24.55 -21.14 -2.95
CA LEU A 318 25.05 -19.78 -3.14
C LEU A 318 26.26 -19.50 -2.24
N ARG A 319 26.29 -20.04 -1.01
CA ARG A 319 27.42 -19.84 -0.09
C ARG A 319 28.67 -20.51 -0.61
N ASN A 320 28.57 -21.75 -1.09
CA ASN A 320 29.71 -22.45 -1.69
C ASN A 320 30.25 -21.72 -2.93
N PHE A 321 29.36 -21.18 -3.78
CA PHE A 321 29.78 -20.36 -4.92
C PHE A 321 30.53 -19.10 -4.46
N ILE A 322 29.94 -18.35 -3.52
CA ILE A 322 30.57 -17.14 -2.97
C ILE A 322 31.94 -17.49 -2.38
N ASP A 323 32.06 -18.56 -1.61
CA ASP A 323 33.32 -18.98 -0.98
C ASP A 323 34.39 -19.41 -1.99
N SER A 324 33.99 -19.85 -3.18
CA SER A 324 34.91 -20.32 -4.23
C SER A 324 35.61 -19.21 -5.05
N VAL A 325 35.16 -17.96 -4.93
CA VAL A 325 35.70 -16.78 -5.65
C VAL A 325 36.32 -15.76 -4.70
N ASP A 326 37.24 -14.91 -5.16
CA ASP A 326 37.85 -13.87 -4.31
C ASP A 326 36.94 -12.65 -4.12
N LYS A 327 36.21 -12.26 -5.17
CA LYS A 327 35.23 -11.17 -5.20
C LYS A 327 33.95 -11.61 -5.89
N VAL A 328 32.83 -10.97 -5.53
CA VAL A 328 31.52 -11.23 -6.14
C VAL A 328 30.85 -9.93 -6.58
N LEU A 329 30.36 -9.88 -7.81
CA LEU A 329 29.47 -8.83 -8.30
C LEU A 329 28.02 -9.30 -8.20
N ILE A 330 27.19 -8.58 -7.44
CA ILE A 330 25.78 -8.88 -7.27
C ILE A 330 24.95 -8.01 -8.21
N LEU A 331 24.22 -8.64 -9.11
CA LEU A 331 23.29 -7.98 -10.04
C LEU A 331 21.85 -8.39 -9.69
N GLU A 332 21.22 -7.60 -8.85
CA GLU A 332 19.83 -7.78 -8.42
C GLU A 332 18.98 -6.52 -8.68
N GLU A 333 17.69 -6.73 -8.92
CA GLU A 333 16.75 -5.64 -9.21
C GLU A 333 15.89 -5.28 -8.00
N THR A 334 15.43 -4.02 -8.01
CA THR A 334 14.74 -3.33 -6.91
C THR A 334 15.64 -2.95 -5.72
N ASP A 335 15.98 -3.89 -4.83
CA ASP A 335 16.70 -3.62 -3.57
C ASP A 335 17.76 -4.72 -3.29
N MET A 336 18.66 -4.47 -2.34
CA MET A 336 19.91 -5.23 -2.11
C MET A 336 19.73 -6.47 -1.20
N VAL A 337 18.80 -7.36 -1.54
CA VAL A 337 18.43 -8.53 -0.71
C VAL A 337 19.54 -9.58 -0.69
N ILE A 338 20.06 -9.94 -1.87
CA ILE A 338 21.13 -10.94 -2.01
C ILE A 338 22.40 -10.41 -1.34
N GLU A 339 22.74 -9.13 -1.55
CA GLU A 339 23.88 -8.49 -0.88
C GLU A 339 23.76 -8.54 0.64
N ALA A 340 22.56 -8.31 1.20
CA ALA A 340 22.33 -8.32 2.64
C ALA A 340 22.53 -9.70 3.28
N LEU A 341 22.37 -10.78 2.51
CA LEU A 341 22.62 -12.15 2.98
C LEU A 341 24.12 -12.52 2.96
N ILE A 342 24.97 -11.73 2.30
CA ILE A 342 26.41 -11.96 2.24
C ILE A 342 27.09 -11.20 3.38
N GLY A 343 27.56 -11.93 4.39
CA GLY A 343 28.16 -11.34 5.59
C GLY A 343 29.48 -10.59 5.36
N ASP A 344 30.24 -10.90 4.30
CA ASP A 344 31.50 -10.22 3.98
C ASP A 344 31.31 -9.10 2.94
N ALA A 345 31.00 -7.91 3.44
CA ALA A 345 30.83 -6.73 2.60
C ALA A 345 32.06 -6.33 1.79
N LYS A 346 33.28 -6.72 2.20
CA LYS A 346 34.50 -6.39 1.44
C LYS A 346 34.62 -7.24 0.17
N LYS A 347 33.89 -8.36 0.12
CA LYS A 347 33.86 -9.28 -1.01
C LYS A 347 32.90 -8.84 -2.12
N VAL A 348 31.94 -7.99 -1.79
CA VAL A 348 30.77 -7.69 -2.61
C VAL A 348 30.96 -6.39 -3.39
N PHE A 349 30.77 -6.44 -4.70
CA PHE A 349 30.45 -5.31 -5.57
C PHE A 349 28.94 -5.32 -5.84
N GLY A 350 28.24 -4.22 -5.59
CA GLY A 350 26.77 -4.20 -5.68
C GLY A 350 26.17 -2.80 -5.51
N ARG A 351 24.89 -2.76 -5.18
CA ARG A 351 24.13 -1.52 -4.91
C ARG A 351 24.64 -0.84 -3.64
N ARG A 352 25.05 -1.60 -2.62
CA ARG A 352 25.45 -1.06 -1.31
C ARG A 352 26.69 -0.17 -1.36
N ASN A 353 27.62 -0.46 -2.27
CA ASN A 353 28.86 0.31 -2.46
C ASN A 353 28.89 1.11 -3.77
N GLY A 354 27.74 1.22 -4.46
CA GLY A 354 27.57 2.11 -5.62
C GLY A 354 28.22 1.60 -6.92
N TYR A 355 28.58 0.32 -7.00
CA TYR A 355 29.00 -0.29 -8.26
C TYR A 355 27.81 -0.57 -9.16
N VAL A 356 26.72 -1.05 -8.58
CA VAL A 356 25.42 -1.20 -9.25
C VAL A 356 24.55 0.00 -8.86
N PRO A 357 23.79 0.61 -9.80
CA PRO A 357 22.87 1.69 -9.46
C PRO A 357 21.89 1.30 -8.36
N GLY A 358 21.70 2.16 -7.36
CA GLY A 358 20.83 1.89 -6.21
C GLY A 358 19.33 1.87 -6.53
N SER A 359 18.92 2.27 -7.74
CA SER A 359 17.53 2.32 -8.19
C SER A 359 17.45 2.25 -9.71
N GLY A 360 16.29 1.87 -10.25
CA GLY A 360 16.06 1.73 -11.68
C GLY A 360 16.30 0.31 -12.18
N GLU A 361 15.87 0.09 -13.42
CA GLU A 361 16.04 -1.17 -14.16
C GLU A 361 17.51 -1.36 -14.55
N LEU A 362 18.01 -2.58 -14.43
CA LEU A 362 19.37 -2.91 -14.87
C LEU A 362 19.34 -3.27 -16.35
N THR A 363 19.40 -2.25 -17.20
CA THR A 363 19.45 -2.43 -18.66
C THR A 363 20.76 -3.07 -19.12
N TYR A 364 20.80 -3.49 -20.39
CA TYR A 364 21.98 -4.03 -21.04
C TYR A 364 23.22 -3.16 -20.85
N ASP A 365 23.12 -1.87 -21.18
CA ASP A 365 24.24 -0.93 -21.09
C ASP A 365 24.74 -0.75 -19.65
N ILE A 366 23.83 -0.69 -18.68
CA ILE A 366 24.19 -0.58 -17.27
C ILE A 366 24.97 -1.81 -16.83
N ILE A 367 24.47 -3.01 -17.12
CA ILE A 367 25.15 -4.25 -16.72
C ILE A 367 26.51 -4.36 -17.42
N ARG A 368 26.60 -4.05 -18.72
CA ARG A 368 27.87 -4.04 -19.47
C ARG A 368 28.89 -3.13 -18.81
N ASP A 369 28.53 -1.88 -18.54
CA ASP A 369 29.45 -0.89 -17.99
C ASP A 369 29.92 -1.28 -16.58
N VAL A 370 29.03 -1.86 -15.76
CA VAL A 370 29.36 -2.39 -14.43
C VAL A 370 30.31 -3.59 -14.53
N VAL A 371 30.02 -4.55 -15.41
CA VAL A 371 30.87 -5.74 -15.61
C VAL A 371 32.26 -5.33 -16.08
N ILE A 372 32.38 -4.42 -17.06
CA ILE A 372 33.66 -3.90 -17.54
C ILE A 372 34.44 -3.24 -16.40
N ARG A 373 33.79 -2.36 -15.64
CA ARG A 373 34.42 -1.65 -14.52
C ARG A 373 34.97 -2.63 -13.47
N VAL A 374 34.15 -3.58 -13.03
CA VAL A 374 34.52 -4.53 -11.98
C VAL A 374 35.55 -5.54 -12.48
N ALA A 375 35.44 -6.03 -13.73
CA ALA A 375 36.41 -6.94 -14.33
C ALA A 375 37.80 -6.30 -14.44
N ASN A 376 37.87 -5.04 -14.88
CA ASN A 376 39.14 -4.29 -14.95
C ASN A 376 39.73 -4.01 -13.56
N GLU A 377 38.91 -3.62 -12.58
CA GLU A 377 39.37 -3.33 -11.22
C GLU A 377 39.89 -4.58 -10.49
N THR A 378 39.21 -5.71 -10.67
CA THR A 378 39.61 -7.01 -10.08
C THR A 378 40.70 -7.73 -10.88
N LYS A 379 41.09 -7.19 -12.04
CA LYS A 379 42.02 -7.82 -12.99
C LYS A 379 41.53 -9.21 -13.45
N ALA A 380 40.23 -9.47 -13.39
CA ALA A 380 39.62 -10.70 -13.88
C ALA A 380 39.66 -10.77 -15.41
N GLY A 381 39.67 -9.63 -16.11
CA GLY A 381 39.88 -9.54 -17.55
C GLY A 381 40.10 -8.09 -17.98
N LYS A 382 40.97 -7.86 -18.97
CA LYS A 382 41.18 -6.52 -19.53
C LYS A 382 40.22 -6.32 -20.69
N VAL A 383 39.18 -5.51 -20.46
CA VAL A 383 38.10 -5.31 -21.43
C VAL A 383 37.99 -3.83 -21.75
N GLN A 384 38.05 -3.52 -23.05
CA GLN A 384 37.73 -2.21 -23.59
C GLN A 384 36.53 -2.36 -24.52
N PHE A 385 35.48 -1.60 -24.23
CA PHE A 385 34.32 -1.45 -25.10
C PHE A 385 34.19 0.03 -25.45
N VAL A 386 34.02 0.32 -26.74
CA VAL A 386 33.76 1.68 -27.23
C VAL A 386 32.31 1.70 -27.73
N PRO A 387 31.38 2.37 -27.03
CA PRO A 387 29.99 2.41 -27.45
C PRO A 387 29.83 3.18 -28.77
N ASP A 388 29.01 2.66 -29.68
CA ASP A 388 28.52 3.43 -30.82
C ASP A 388 27.48 4.45 -30.33
N ARG A 389 27.86 5.72 -30.35
CA ARG A 389 27.01 6.84 -29.90
C ARG A 389 26.21 7.51 -31.02
N THR A 390 26.24 6.96 -32.23
CA THR A 390 25.57 7.55 -33.40
C THR A 390 24.07 7.76 -33.17
N ILE A 391 23.39 6.83 -32.50
CA ILE A 391 21.96 6.95 -32.17
C ILE A 391 21.72 8.10 -31.18
N GLU A 392 22.52 8.19 -30.12
CA GLU A 392 22.39 9.23 -29.09
C GLU A 392 22.69 10.61 -29.65
N GLU A 393 23.67 10.72 -30.55
CA GLU A 393 23.99 11.94 -31.28
C GLU A 393 22.88 12.31 -32.27
N THR A 394 22.31 11.34 -32.98
CA THR A 394 21.17 11.56 -33.88
C THR A 394 19.95 12.01 -33.10
N LEU A 395 19.64 11.40 -31.95
CA LEU A 395 18.51 11.76 -31.09
C LEU A 395 18.60 13.21 -30.59
N LYS A 396 19.80 13.80 -30.43
CA LYS A 396 19.96 15.23 -30.10
C LYS A 396 19.47 16.16 -31.22
N THR A 397 19.49 15.70 -32.47
CA THR A 397 19.01 16.47 -33.63
C THR A 397 17.51 16.30 -33.89
N VAL A 398 16.88 15.28 -33.31
CA VAL A 398 15.45 15.02 -33.43
C VAL A 398 14.71 15.71 -32.30
N TRP A 399 14.00 16.79 -32.62
CA TRP A 399 13.08 17.40 -31.66
C TRP A 399 11.83 16.51 -31.47
N MET A 400 11.77 15.78 -30.35
CA MET A 400 10.56 15.09 -29.90
C MET A 400 9.81 15.96 -28.88
N GLN A 401 8.55 16.26 -29.16
CA GLN A 401 7.66 16.88 -28.17
C GLN A 401 7.46 15.92 -26.98
N PRO A 402 7.87 16.30 -25.75
CA PRO A 402 7.66 15.47 -24.58
C PRO A 402 6.16 15.22 -24.37
N ARG A 403 5.75 13.95 -24.28
CA ARG A 403 4.38 13.56 -23.95
C ARG A 403 4.35 12.98 -22.53
N PRO A 404 4.22 13.83 -21.49
CA PRO A 404 4.07 13.32 -20.14
C PRO A 404 2.78 12.51 -20.03
N PRO A 405 2.66 11.59 -19.06
CA PRO A 405 1.42 10.87 -18.80
C PRO A 405 0.25 11.85 -18.58
N LYS A 406 -0.79 11.74 -19.40
CA LYS A 406 -2.01 12.58 -19.34
C LYS A 406 -3.26 11.74 -19.52
N LEU A 407 -4.39 12.23 -19.02
CA LEU A 407 -5.70 11.60 -19.27
C LEU A 407 -6.04 11.61 -20.78
N CYS A 408 -6.71 10.56 -21.25
CA CYS A 408 -7.15 10.44 -22.64
C CYS A 408 -8.00 11.64 -23.10
N ALA A 409 -8.01 11.96 -24.39
CA ALA A 409 -8.97 12.94 -24.94
C ALA A 409 -10.40 12.46 -24.65
N GLY A 410 -11.24 13.34 -24.08
CA GLY A 410 -12.60 12.97 -23.63
C GLY A 410 -12.67 11.98 -22.46
N CYS A 411 -11.63 11.86 -21.65
CA CYS A 411 -11.73 11.12 -20.40
C CYS A 411 -12.73 11.79 -19.42
N PRO A 412 -13.68 11.04 -18.81
CA PRO A 412 -14.62 11.59 -17.83
C PRO A 412 -13.95 12.08 -16.55
N HIS A 413 -12.84 11.45 -16.10
CA HIS A 413 -12.09 11.90 -14.93
C HIS A 413 -11.60 13.35 -15.07
N ARG A 414 -11.28 13.80 -16.30
CA ARG A 414 -10.90 15.20 -16.57
C ARG A 414 -12.02 16.17 -16.22
N ALA A 415 -13.26 15.81 -16.55
CA ALA A 415 -14.41 16.65 -16.24
C ALA A 415 -14.60 16.77 -14.72
N SER A 416 -14.50 15.65 -14.01
CA SER A 416 -14.57 15.61 -12.56
C SER A 416 -13.50 16.49 -11.93
N PHE A 417 -12.23 16.36 -12.32
CA PHE A 417 -11.14 17.18 -11.79
C PHE A 417 -11.29 18.66 -12.10
N TYR A 418 -11.68 19.01 -13.33
CA TYR A 418 -11.97 20.38 -13.68
C TYR A 418 -13.06 20.96 -12.77
N ALA A 419 -14.17 20.25 -12.56
CA ALA A 419 -15.26 20.69 -11.69
C ALA A 419 -14.84 20.80 -10.22
N MET A 420 -14.05 19.85 -9.70
CA MET A 420 -13.49 19.87 -8.34
C MET A 420 -12.64 21.13 -8.10
N ARG A 421 -11.67 21.38 -8.99
CA ARG A 421 -10.79 22.55 -8.90
C ARG A 421 -11.52 23.86 -9.16
N TYR A 422 -12.56 23.83 -9.98
CA TYR A 422 -13.39 25.00 -10.25
C TYR A 422 -14.24 25.40 -9.03
N ALA A 423 -14.85 24.40 -8.36
CA ALA A 423 -15.71 24.62 -7.20
C ALA A 423 -14.92 25.11 -5.99
N PHE A 424 -13.76 24.51 -5.71
CA PHE A 424 -12.91 24.89 -4.58
C PHE A 424 -11.42 24.85 -4.99
N PRO A 425 -10.89 25.93 -5.61
CA PRO A 425 -9.50 26.00 -6.06
C PRO A 425 -8.46 25.81 -4.95
N GLU A 426 -8.82 26.16 -3.70
CA GLU A 426 -8.00 26.07 -2.49
C GLU A 426 -8.19 24.78 -1.69
N ALA A 427 -9.01 23.84 -2.18
CA ALA A 427 -9.23 22.58 -1.51
C ALA A 427 -7.96 21.72 -1.45
N VAL A 428 -7.92 20.85 -0.45
CA VAL A 428 -6.97 19.75 -0.42
C VAL A 428 -7.56 18.58 -1.21
N PHE A 429 -6.78 18.00 -2.12
CA PHE A 429 -7.21 16.95 -3.03
C PHE A 429 -6.50 15.61 -2.78
N PRO A 430 -6.87 14.84 -1.74
CA PRO A 430 -6.34 13.49 -1.57
C PRO A 430 -6.71 12.59 -2.76
N GLY A 431 -5.73 11.99 -3.43
CA GLY A 431 -5.95 11.06 -4.53
C GLY A 431 -5.48 9.65 -4.20
N ASP A 432 -5.98 8.70 -5.00
CA ASP A 432 -5.57 7.29 -4.97
C ASP A 432 -4.67 6.93 -6.18
N ILE A 433 -4.30 5.65 -6.31
CA ILE A 433 -3.58 5.10 -7.47
C ILE A 433 -4.54 4.61 -8.57
N GLY A 434 -4.54 5.25 -9.73
CA GLY A 434 -5.34 4.89 -10.90
C GLY A 434 -5.22 5.91 -12.04
N CYS A 435 -6.11 5.86 -13.05
CA CYS A 435 -6.16 6.92 -14.08
C CYS A 435 -6.28 8.31 -13.45
N TYR A 436 -6.98 8.38 -12.34
CA TYR A 436 -7.23 9.58 -11.57
C TYR A 436 -5.96 10.11 -10.85
N THR A 437 -4.87 9.34 -10.71
CA THR A 437 -3.55 9.88 -10.32
C THR A 437 -3.06 10.94 -11.33
N LEU A 438 -3.46 10.83 -12.60
CA LEU A 438 -3.11 11.81 -13.64
C LEU A 438 -3.82 13.16 -13.45
N GLY A 439 -4.73 13.28 -12.47
CA GLY A 439 -5.29 14.55 -12.00
C GLY A 439 -4.24 15.52 -11.43
N ILE A 440 -3.03 15.03 -11.11
CA ILE A 440 -1.88 15.86 -10.71
C ILE A 440 -1.60 16.95 -11.78
N ALA A 441 -1.70 16.61 -13.07
CA ALA A 441 -1.47 17.57 -14.16
C ALA A 441 -2.49 18.71 -14.18
N GLN A 442 -3.71 18.47 -13.67
CA GLN A 442 -4.76 19.47 -13.51
C GLN A 442 -4.75 20.13 -12.12
N GLY A 443 -3.77 19.83 -11.26
CA GLY A 443 -3.69 20.34 -9.89
C GLY A 443 -4.90 19.98 -9.04
N ALA A 444 -5.49 18.81 -9.26
CA ALA A 444 -6.66 18.32 -8.54
C ALA A 444 -6.37 16.99 -7.80
N VAL A 445 -5.08 16.72 -7.54
CA VAL A 445 -4.55 15.63 -6.72
C VAL A 445 -3.26 16.11 -6.06
N ASP A 446 -3.25 16.15 -4.72
CA ASP A 446 -2.11 16.60 -3.90
C ASP A 446 -1.31 15.45 -3.28
N THR A 447 -1.99 14.32 -3.02
CA THR A 447 -1.38 13.13 -2.41
C THR A 447 -1.74 11.88 -3.20
N CYS A 448 -0.82 10.92 -3.25
CA CYS A 448 -1.05 9.59 -3.82
C CYS A 448 -0.11 8.62 -3.09
N LEU A 449 -0.64 7.76 -2.23
CA LEU A 449 0.14 6.86 -1.38
C LEU A 449 0.06 5.42 -1.88
N ASP A 450 -1.10 4.80 -1.73
CA ASP A 450 -1.44 3.48 -2.25
C ASP A 450 -2.91 3.47 -2.73
N MET A 451 -3.40 2.35 -3.25
CA MET A 451 -4.81 2.24 -3.64
C MET A 451 -5.69 2.19 -2.38
N GLY A 452 -6.51 3.20 -2.13
CA GLY A 452 -7.46 3.31 -1.02
C GLY A 452 -7.09 4.37 0.03
N ALA A 453 -5.84 4.82 0.04
CA ALA A 453 -5.36 5.83 0.97
C ALA A 453 -6.00 7.22 0.76
N GLY A 454 -6.56 7.54 -0.40
CA GLY A 454 -7.21 8.84 -0.64
C GLY A 454 -8.26 9.17 0.43
N VAL A 455 -9.02 8.16 0.86
CA VAL A 455 -10.09 8.28 1.87
C VAL A 455 -9.53 8.46 3.30
N THR A 456 -8.50 7.71 3.68
CA THR A 456 -7.87 7.77 5.02
C THR A 456 -6.97 8.99 5.17
N ILE A 457 -6.26 9.40 4.12
CA ILE A 457 -5.49 10.64 4.08
C ILE A 457 -6.44 11.84 4.22
N ALA A 458 -7.59 11.83 3.54
CA ALA A 458 -8.63 12.84 3.75
C ALA A 458 -9.13 12.88 5.20
N SER A 459 -9.31 11.72 5.82
CA SER A 459 -9.69 11.62 7.25
C SER A 459 -8.61 12.21 8.17
N GLY A 460 -7.33 11.94 7.89
CA GLY A 460 -6.19 12.52 8.61
C GLY A 460 -6.08 14.03 8.45
N PHE A 461 -6.28 14.55 7.23
CA PHE A 461 -6.35 16.00 7.00
C PHE A 461 -7.52 16.62 7.78
N TYR A 462 -8.70 16.00 7.74
CA TYR A 462 -9.87 16.48 8.50
C TYR A 462 -9.55 16.60 9.99
N ASP A 463 -8.97 15.57 10.61
CA ASP A 463 -8.62 15.62 12.03
C ASP A 463 -7.61 16.74 12.33
N ALA A 464 -6.60 16.89 11.47
CA ALA A 464 -5.59 17.92 11.65
C ALA A 464 -6.20 19.33 11.61
N TYR A 465 -7.05 19.63 10.63
CA TYR A 465 -7.67 20.96 10.50
C TYR A 465 -8.71 21.23 11.59
N VAL A 466 -9.48 20.23 12.01
CA VAL A 466 -10.42 20.37 13.13
C VAL A 466 -9.67 20.69 14.43
N GLN A 467 -8.50 20.11 14.65
CA GLN A 467 -7.65 20.48 15.78
C GLN A 467 -7.16 21.93 15.72
N ASP A 468 -7.04 22.50 14.52
CA ASP A 468 -6.74 23.93 14.29
C ASP A 468 -8.01 24.82 14.33
N GLY A 469 -9.18 24.25 14.60
CA GLY A 469 -10.45 24.96 14.66
C GLY A 469 -11.00 25.34 13.28
N ALA A 470 -10.54 24.70 12.21
CA ALA A 470 -10.95 24.99 10.84
C ALA A 470 -11.67 23.79 10.20
N LEU A 471 -12.74 24.07 9.47
CA LEU A 471 -13.30 23.16 8.47
C LEU A 471 -12.95 23.76 7.10
N ILE A 472 -12.10 23.06 6.34
CA ILE A 472 -11.69 23.48 5.01
C ILE A 472 -12.21 22.48 3.96
N PRO A 473 -12.33 22.87 2.68
CA PRO A 473 -12.70 21.93 1.64
C PRO A 473 -11.62 20.86 1.44
N ILE A 474 -11.99 19.60 1.69
CA ILE A 474 -11.20 18.41 1.39
C ILE A 474 -12.00 17.57 0.41
N ILE A 475 -11.46 17.35 -0.79
CA ILE A 475 -12.15 16.64 -1.88
C ILE A 475 -11.27 15.47 -2.33
N ALA A 476 -11.56 14.29 -1.80
CA ALA A 476 -10.85 13.06 -2.13
C ALA A 476 -11.35 12.46 -3.45
N SER A 477 -10.46 11.80 -4.19
CA SER A 477 -10.80 11.10 -5.43
C SER A 477 -10.32 9.64 -5.44
N THR A 478 -11.22 8.73 -5.83
CA THR A 478 -10.92 7.31 -6.04
C THR A 478 -11.61 6.83 -7.31
N GLY A 479 -11.06 5.80 -7.95
CA GLY A 479 -11.76 5.08 -9.03
C GLY A 479 -12.71 4.01 -8.49
N ASP A 480 -13.53 3.46 -9.38
CA ASP A 480 -14.43 2.35 -9.08
C ASP A 480 -13.70 1.04 -8.70
N SER A 481 -12.73 0.62 -9.50
CA SER A 481 -11.93 -0.59 -9.22
C SER A 481 -11.24 -0.50 -7.85
N THR A 482 -10.64 0.66 -7.56
CA THR A 482 -10.00 0.95 -6.27
C THR A 482 -11.00 1.00 -5.13
N PHE A 483 -12.20 1.53 -5.37
CA PHE A 483 -13.25 1.56 -4.36
C PHE A 483 -13.55 0.16 -3.81
N PHE A 484 -13.73 -0.83 -4.69
CA PHE A 484 -13.95 -2.23 -4.28
C PHE A 484 -12.69 -2.91 -3.75
N HIS A 485 -11.52 -2.56 -4.28
CA HIS A 485 -10.25 -3.15 -3.85
C HIS A 485 -9.92 -2.82 -2.40
N SER A 486 -10.12 -1.57 -1.99
CA SER A 486 -9.53 -1.10 -0.72
C SER A 486 -10.22 0.07 -0.04
N CYS A 487 -11.25 0.72 -0.62
CA CYS A 487 -11.91 1.87 0.02
C CYS A 487 -13.05 1.49 0.98
N LEU A 488 -13.46 0.21 1.03
CA LEU A 488 -14.57 -0.22 1.89
C LEU A 488 -14.29 0.02 3.38
N ALA A 489 -13.13 -0.45 3.85
CA ALA A 489 -12.70 -0.25 5.24
C ALA A 489 -12.42 1.24 5.55
N PRO A 490 -11.68 2.00 4.72
CA PRO A 490 -11.54 3.45 4.86
C PRO A 490 -12.85 4.23 4.94
N LEU A 491 -13.82 3.95 4.06
CA LEU A 491 -15.10 4.66 4.05
C LEU A 491 -15.96 4.29 5.26
N TYR A 492 -16.00 3.00 5.63
CA TYR A 492 -16.61 2.56 6.89
C TYR A 492 -16.01 3.30 8.09
N ASP A 493 -14.67 3.42 8.11
CA ASP A 493 -13.94 4.10 9.16
C ASP A 493 -14.33 5.58 9.28
N ALA A 494 -14.39 6.27 8.13
CA ALA A 494 -14.77 7.66 8.00
C ALA A 494 -16.21 7.92 8.42
N VAL A 495 -17.16 7.07 8.00
CA VAL A 495 -18.58 7.17 8.40
C VAL A 495 -18.72 6.97 9.90
N LYS A 496 -18.15 5.89 10.46
CA LYS A 496 -18.24 5.58 11.89
C LYS A 496 -17.72 6.73 12.76
N LYS A 497 -16.70 7.44 12.29
CA LYS A 497 -16.06 8.54 13.03
C LYS A 497 -16.52 9.93 12.60
N GLN A 498 -17.52 10.02 11.71
CA GLN A 498 -18.08 11.28 11.21
C GLN A 498 -17.01 12.22 10.63
N LYS A 499 -16.07 11.67 9.85
CA LYS A 499 -15.01 12.43 9.16
C LYS A 499 -15.64 13.22 8.03
N ARG A 500 -15.38 14.54 7.96
CA ARG A 500 -16.06 15.42 7.02
C ARG A 500 -15.16 15.81 5.86
N PHE A 501 -15.40 15.17 4.74
CA PHE A 501 -14.78 15.46 3.44
C PHE A 501 -15.73 15.02 2.33
N VAL A 502 -15.49 15.51 1.12
CA VAL A 502 -16.21 15.05 -0.09
C VAL A 502 -15.39 13.95 -0.74
N LEU A 503 -15.99 12.79 -1.00
CA LEU A 503 -15.39 11.69 -1.76
C LEU A 503 -16.03 11.64 -3.15
N VAL A 504 -15.22 11.85 -4.18
CA VAL A 504 -15.62 11.69 -5.58
C VAL A 504 -15.15 10.31 -6.06
N ILE A 505 -16.11 9.39 -6.21
CA ILE A 505 -15.86 8.09 -6.84
C ILE A 505 -16.01 8.25 -8.34
N MET A 506 -14.90 8.14 -9.06
CA MET A 506 -14.82 8.33 -10.51
C MET A 506 -15.03 6.98 -11.22
N ASP A 507 -16.29 6.72 -11.52
CA ASP A 507 -16.78 5.44 -12.03
C ASP A 507 -16.82 5.42 -13.55
N ASN A 508 -15.83 4.75 -14.15
CA ASN A 508 -15.75 4.54 -15.59
C ASN A 508 -16.03 3.09 -16.03
N GLY A 509 -16.41 2.23 -15.08
CA GLY A 509 -16.76 0.83 -15.30
C GLY A 509 -15.61 -0.09 -15.70
N THR A 510 -14.33 0.28 -15.47
CA THR A 510 -13.19 -0.54 -15.90
C THR A 510 -11.89 -0.27 -15.13
N THR A 511 -11.03 -1.29 -15.02
CA THR A 511 -9.64 -1.12 -14.54
C THR A 511 -8.74 -0.66 -15.69
N ALA A 512 -8.88 0.61 -16.09
CA ALA A 512 -8.36 1.09 -17.38
C ALA A 512 -6.82 1.01 -17.54
N MET A 513 -6.03 1.48 -16.55
CA MET A 513 -4.56 1.57 -16.73
C MET A 513 -3.84 0.21 -16.84
N THR A 514 -4.43 -0.85 -16.29
CA THR A 514 -3.78 -2.17 -16.21
C THR A 514 -4.13 -3.09 -17.37
N GLY A 515 -4.94 -2.61 -18.34
CA GLY A 515 -5.36 -3.41 -19.49
C GLY A 515 -6.87 -3.67 -19.57
N MET A 516 -7.69 -2.79 -18.98
CA MET A 516 -9.16 -2.78 -19.17
C MET A 516 -9.85 -4.04 -18.60
N GLN A 517 -9.42 -4.50 -17.44
CA GLN A 517 -10.05 -5.62 -16.76
C GLN A 517 -11.46 -5.25 -16.24
N PRO A 518 -12.42 -6.19 -16.27
CA PRO A 518 -13.75 -5.96 -15.71
C PRO A 518 -13.66 -5.65 -14.20
N THR A 519 -14.52 -4.76 -13.73
CA THR A 519 -14.67 -4.46 -12.30
C THR A 519 -15.84 -5.24 -11.71
N PRO A 520 -15.93 -5.40 -10.38
CA PRO A 520 -17.07 -6.08 -9.76
C PRO A 520 -18.45 -5.53 -10.16
N GLN A 521 -18.52 -4.28 -10.66
CA GLN A 521 -19.74 -3.66 -11.16
C GLN A 521 -20.26 -4.27 -12.46
N THR A 522 -19.38 -4.84 -13.29
CA THR A 522 -19.79 -5.35 -14.60
C THR A 522 -20.57 -6.65 -14.48
N GLY A 523 -20.38 -7.39 -13.38
CA GLY A 523 -20.91 -8.75 -13.25
C GLY A 523 -20.30 -9.72 -14.26
N ILE A 524 -19.08 -9.45 -14.75
CA ILE A 524 -18.36 -10.31 -15.70
C ILE A 524 -17.09 -10.82 -15.03
N THR A 525 -16.90 -12.14 -15.00
CA THR A 525 -15.73 -12.79 -14.42
C THR A 525 -14.56 -12.82 -15.41
N ALA A 526 -13.39 -13.31 -14.97
CA ALA A 526 -12.18 -13.37 -15.78
C ALA A 526 -12.29 -14.30 -17.01
N ASP A 527 -13.17 -15.32 -16.99
CA ASP A 527 -13.41 -16.21 -18.14
C ASP A 527 -14.55 -15.72 -19.05
N GLY A 528 -15.14 -14.56 -18.75
CA GLY A 528 -16.25 -13.97 -19.49
C GLY A 528 -17.64 -14.46 -19.07
N SER A 529 -17.74 -15.36 -18.09
CA SER A 529 -19.04 -15.75 -17.53
C SER A 529 -19.67 -14.62 -16.71
N PHE A 530 -21.00 -14.65 -16.61
CA PHE A 530 -21.77 -13.67 -15.84
C PHE A 530 -21.84 -14.06 -14.36
N THR A 531 -21.75 -13.06 -13.48
CA THR A 531 -21.91 -13.15 -12.04
C THR A 531 -22.71 -11.96 -11.52
N HIS A 532 -22.97 -11.91 -10.20
CA HIS A 532 -23.68 -10.81 -9.58
C HIS A 532 -22.90 -9.50 -9.71
N ALA A 533 -23.54 -8.49 -10.31
CA ALA A 533 -22.99 -7.16 -10.45
C ALA A 533 -23.15 -6.37 -9.13
N MET A 534 -22.03 -5.87 -8.60
CA MET A 534 -22.01 -5.09 -7.36
C MET A 534 -22.10 -3.59 -7.69
N LYS A 535 -23.21 -2.93 -7.34
CA LYS A 535 -23.35 -1.48 -7.54
C LYS A 535 -22.64 -0.70 -6.43
N ILE A 536 -21.85 0.30 -6.81
CA ILE A 536 -21.14 1.17 -5.83
C ILE A 536 -22.14 1.86 -4.90
N GLU A 537 -23.24 2.39 -5.42
CA GLU A 537 -24.24 3.12 -4.64
C GLU A 537 -24.90 2.27 -3.55
N ASP A 538 -25.08 0.96 -3.79
CA ASP A 538 -25.69 0.07 -2.80
C ASP A 538 -24.72 -0.20 -1.65
N VAL A 539 -23.42 -0.38 -1.98
CA VAL A 539 -22.36 -0.51 -0.98
C VAL A 539 -22.20 0.77 -0.18
N VAL A 540 -22.14 1.93 -0.84
CA VAL A 540 -22.01 3.23 -0.17
C VAL A 540 -23.18 3.49 0.78
N ARG A 541 -24.43 3.20 0.37
CA ARG A 541 -25.59 3.26 1.27
C ARG A 541 -25.48 2.27 2.43
N GLY A 542 -25.06 1.04 2.15
CA GLY A 542 -24.87 0.00 3.17
C GLY A 542 -23.81 0.35 4.22
N LEU A 543 -22.82 1.17 3.86
CA LEU A 543 -21.81 1.69 4.78
C LEU A 543 -22.30 2.86 5.66
N GLY A 544 -23.51 3.40 5.40
CA GLY A 544 -24.14 4.42 6.23
C GLY A 544 -23.89 5.87 5.79
N VAL A 545 -23.51 6.11 4.53
CA VAL A 545 -23.30 7.47 4.01
C VAL A 545 -24.64 8.20 3.86
N GLY A 546 -24.77 9.36 4.52
CA GLY A 546 -25.99 10.17 4.52
C GLY A 546 -26.16 11.11 3.31
N PHE A 547 -25.06 11.47 2.64
CA PHE A 547 -25.09 12.27 1.41
C PHE A 547 -24.52 11.46 0.24
N LEU A 548 -25.39 11.08 -0.70
CA LEU A 548 -25.02 10.36 -1.91
C LEU A 548 -25.66 11.01 -3.14
N ARG A 549 -24.85 11.32 -4.15
CA ARG A 549 -25.28 11.80 -5.47
C ARG A 549 -24.59 11.01 -6.57
N ILE A 550 -25.32 10.74 -7.66
CA ILE A 550 -24.79 10.05 -8.84
C ILE A 550 -25.08 10.95 -10.03
N LEU A 551 -24.05 11.30 -10.81
CA LEU A 551 -24.21 12.17 -11.97
C LEU A 551 -23.17 11.88 -13.05
N ASP A 552 -23.45 12.34 -14.27
CA ASP A 552 -22.49 12.29 -15.38
C ASP A 552 -21.55 13.50 -15.28
N PRO A 553 -20.23 13.31 -15.13
CA PRO A 553 -19.29 14.42 -14.99
C PRO A 553 -19.26 15.36 -16.20
N TYR A 554 -19.73 14.95 -17.39
CA TYR A 554 -19.83 15.85 -18.54
C TYR A 554 -20.82 16.99 -18.33
N ASP A 555 -21.78 16.85 -17.41
CA ASP A 555 -22.60 17.96 -16.94
C ASP A 555 -21.81 18.78 -15.90
N ILE A 556 -20.86 19.58 -16.42
CA ILE A 556 -19.93 20.38 -15.61
C ILE A 556 -20.66 21.31 -14.63
N PRO A 557 -21.70 22.08 -15.03
CA PRO A 557 -22.46 22.89 -14.08
C PRO A 557 -23.08 22.08 -12.93
N LEU A 558 -23.67 20.92 -13.24
CA LEU A 558 -24.27 20.05 -12.22
C LEU A 558 -23.20 19.46 -11.29
N MET A 559 -22.05 19.05 -11.82
CA MET A 559 -20.93 18.54 -11.00
C MET A 559 -20.45 19.61 -10.03
N ILE A 560 -20.26 20.86 -10.49
CA ILE A 560 -19.84 22.00 -9.65
C ILE A 560 -20.88 22.27 -8.56
N SER A 561 -22.17 22.38 -8.92
CA SER A 561 -23.22 22.66 -7.94
C SER A 561 -23.37 21.54 -6.90
N THR A 562 -23.20 20.28 -7.32
CA THR A 562 -23.24 19.11 -6.41
C THR A 562 -22.06 19.10 -5.45
N ILE A 563 -20.87 19.53 -5.90
CA ILE A 563 -19.70 19.67 -5.01
C ILE A 563 -19.94 20.75 -3.95
N HIS A 564 -20.54 21.89 -4.33
CA HIS A 564 -20.94 22.92 -3.35
C HIS A 564 -22.02 22.39 -2.38
N GLU A 565 -23.07 21.72 -2.87
CA GLU A 565 -24.10 21.09 -2.03
C GLU A 565 -23.49 20.08 -1.03
N ALA A 566 -22.53 19.27 -1.50
CA ALA A 566 -21.82 18.32 -0.65
C ALA A 566 -21.03 19.03 0.46
N TYR A 567 -20.33 20.13 0.14
CA TYR A 567 -19.59 20.91 1.14
C TYR A 567 -20.51 21.63 2.14
N GLU A 568 -21.65 22.16 1.68
CA GLU A 568 -22.69 22.71 2.55
C GLU A 568 -23.24 21.65 3.52
N TYR A 569 -23.46 20.42 3.04
CA TYR A 569 -23.84 19.30 3.90
C TYR A 569 -22.82 19.02 5.02
N LEU A 570 -21.51 19.08 4.73
CA LEU A 570 -20.45 18.90 5.75
C LEU A 570 -20.47 20.02 6.81
N SER A 571 -20.91 21.21 6.42
CA SER A 571 -20.99 22.41 7.27
C SER A 571 -22.27 22.43 8.13
N GLY A 572 -23.28 21.64 7.76
CA GLY A 572 -24.56 21.59 8.46
C GLY A 572 -24.42 21.22 9.94
N GLN A 573 -25.00 22.05 10.81
CA GLN A 573 -25.40 21.59 12.15
C GLN A 573 -26.48 20.50 11.98
N PRO A 574 -26.55 19.49 12.88
CA PRO A 574 -27.49 18.38 12.79
C PRO A 574 -28.92 18.91 12.59
N ASP A 575 -29.40 18.84 11.35
CA ASP A 575 -30.71 19.31 10.95
C ASP A 575 -31.74 18.35 11.56
N GLN A 576 -32.53 18.80 12.54
CA GLN A 576 -33.55 18.00 13.23
C GLN A 576 -34.68 17.49 12.32
N GLN A 577 -34.58 17.69 10.99
CA GLN A 577 -35.65 17.45 10.02
C GLN A 577 -35.23 16.72 8.73
N ARG A 578 -34.07 16.08 8.67
CA ARG A 578 -33.82 15.04 7.65
C ARG A 578 -34.00 13.66 8.26
N GLN A 579 -35.25 13.35 8.59
CA GLN A 579 -35.70 11.99 8.77
C GLN A 579 -35.54 11.27 7.43
N PHE A 580 -34.38 10.66 7.23
CA PHE A 580 -34.28 9.57 6.27
C PHE A 580 -35.07 8.42 6.91
N ASP A 581 -36.34 8.31 6.53
CA ASP A 581 -37.07 7.07 6.69
C ASP A 581 -36.26 5.98 5.98
N VAL A 582 -35.47 5.23 6.75
CA VAL A 582 -35.08 3.89 6.35
C VAL A 582 -36.38 3.10 6.47
N PRO A 583 -37.04 2.73 5.36
CA PRO A 583 -38.25 1.94 5.46
C PRO A 583 -37.79 0.53 5.84
N CYS A 584 -37.80 0.24 7.13
CA CYS A 584 -37.94 -1.13 7.60
C CYS A 584 -39.41 -1.51 7.42
N SER A 585 -39.88 -1.61 6.18
CA SER A 585 -41.20 -2.14 5.87
C SER A 585 -41.22 -2.86 4.53
N THR A 586 -41.41 -4.18 4.63
CA THR A 586 -42.11 -5.03 3.66
C THR A 586 -41.55 -5.06 2.23
N PHE A 587 -40.71 -6.08 1.96
CA PHE A 587 -40.70 -6.72 0.65
C PHE A 587 -42.10 -7.30 0.38
N ASN A 588 -42.92 -6.56 -0.38
CA ASN A 588 -44.11 -7.09 -1.03
C ASN A 588 -43.81 -7.16 -2.53
N VAL A 589 -43.22 -8.27 -2.95
CA VAL A 589 -43.09 -8.60 -4.36
C VAL A 589 -44.49 -8.96 -4.86
N LYS A 590 -45.10 -8.10 -5.68
CA LYS A 590 -46.23 -8.51 -6.52
C LYS A 590 -45.70 -9.45 -7.60
N THR A 591 -45.74 -10.75 -7.33
CA THR A 591 -45.65 -11.78 -8.37
C THR A 591 -47.01 -11.90 -9.05
N GLU A 592 -47.01 -11.77 -10.37
CA GLU A 592 -48.17 -12.08 -11.21
C GLU A 592 -48.69 -13.49 -10.95
N GLN A 593 -50.01 -13.60 -10.89
CA GLN A 593 -50.72 -14.85 -10.67
C GLN A 593 -50.53 -15.81 -11.85
N THR A 594 -49.84 -16.92 -11.63
CA THR A 594 -50.12 -18.17 -12.34
C THR A 594 -50.63 -19.19 -11.32
N LYS A 595 -51.91 -19.54 -11.48
CA LYS A 595 -52.66 -20.52 -10.68
C LYS A 595 -51.98 -21.88 -10.69
N GLY A 596 -51.89 -22.53 -9.53
CA GLY A 596 -51.79 -23.99 -9.46
C GLY A 596 -51.10 -24.56 -8.23
N ALA A 597 -51.90 -25.20 -7.38
CA ALA A 597 -51.54 -26.24 -6.41
C ALA A 597 -50.79 -25.84 -5.12
N SER A 598 -51.50 -26.04 -4.02
CA SER A 598 -51.09 -26.09 -2.62
C SER A 598 -50.08 -27.19 -2.32
N THR A 599 -49.07 -26.91 -1.48
CA THR A 599 -48.57 -27.86 -0.47
C THR A 599 -47.74 -27.13 0.58
N GLU A 600 -48.07 -27.38 1.85
CA GLU A 600 -47.49 -26.80 3.07
C GLU A 600 -46.04 -27.22 3.29
N CYS A 601 -45.23 -26.37 3.92
CA CYS A 601 -43.92 -26.74 4.43
C CYS A 601 -43.78 -26.35 5.91
N VAL A 602 -43.83 -27.39 6.76
CA VAL A 602 -43.54 -27.40 8.18
C VAL A 602 -42.02 -27.49 8.37
N ILE A 603 -41.41 -26.56 9.11
CA ILE A 603 -39.99 -26.63 9.48
C ILE A 603 -39.87 -27.39 10.80
N ALA A 604 -39.35 -28.61 10.72
CA ALA A 604 -39.05 -29.48 11.85
C ALA A 604 -37.60 -29.30 12.35
N SER A 605 -37.47 -29.25 13.68
CA SER A 605 -36.21 -29.38 14.43
C SER A 605 -35.60 -30.78 14.29
N PRO A 606 -34.28 -30.96 14.20
CA PRO A 606 -33.68 -32.29 14.14
C PRO A 606 -33.47 -32.87 15.55
N GLN A 607 -34.19 -33.95 15.85
CA GLN A 607 -33.84 -34.91 16.90
C GLN A 607 -33.27 -36.20 16.25
N GLY A 608 -32.14 -36.66 16.80
CA GLY A 608 -31.84 -38.08 17.03
C GLY A 608 -31.63 -39.01 15.83
N ALA A 609 -30.37 -39.30 15.52
CA ALA A 609 -30.00 -40.58 14.92
C ALA A 609 -28.87 -41.23 15.74
N ALA A 610 -29.16 -42.43 16.25
CA ALA A 610 -28.31 -43.23 17.12
C ALA A 610 -27.11 -43.83 16.35
N ILE A 611 -25.94 -43.85 16.98
CA ILE A 611 -24.75 -44.62 16.59
C ILE A 611 -24.37 -45.51 17.79
N PRO A 612 -23.93 -46.77 17.59
CA PRO A 612 -23.98 -47.82 18.60
C PRO A 612 -22.91 -47.69 19.69
N GLN A 613 -23.24 -48.27 20.85
CA GLN A 613 -22.40 -48.34 22.04
C GLN A 613 -21.02 -48.95 21.77
N SER A 614 -19.96 -48.23 22.14
CA SER A 614 -18.70 -48.84 22.56
C SER A 614 -18.24 -48.19 23.87
N ARG A 615 -17.92 -49.03 24.84
CA ARG A 615 -17.60 -48.68 26.24
C ARG A 615 -16.22 -48.03 26.32
N SER A 616 -16.12 -46.82 26.88
CA SER A 616 -15.13 -46.51 27.92
C SER A 616 -15.46 -45.19 28.62
N SER A 617 -15.49 -45.25 29.95
CA SER A 617 -15.93 -44.23 30.88
C SER A 617 -14.79 -43.30 31.31
N ARG A 618 -14.97 -41.98 31.25
CA ARG A 618 -14.47 -41.04 32.27
C ARG A 618 -15.47 -39.89 32.47
N ARG A 619 -16.04 -39.84 33.67
CA ARG A 619 -16.98 -38.81 34.15
C ARG A 619 -16.23 -37.50 34.42
N PHE A 620 -16.78 -36.37 33.99
CA PHE A 620 -16.56 -35.07 34.62
C PHE A 620 -17.94 -34.52 35.03
N ALA A 621 -18.04 -34.06 36.29
CA ALA A 621 -19.30 -33.63 36.91
C ALA A 621 -19.77 -32.26 36.36
N PRO A 622 -21.09 -31.95 36.35
CA PRO A 622 -21.60 -30.65 35.93
C PRO A 622 -21.31 -29.58 36.98
N ARG A 623 -20.91 -28.38 36.54
CA ARG A 623 -20.87 -27.17 37.38
C ARG A 623 -22.26 -26.56 37.49
N ASP A 624 -22.57 -26.07 38.68
CA ASP A 624 -23.80 -25.39 39.07
C ASP A 624 -23.83 -23.96 38.50
N ASP A 625 -24.72 -23.70 37.54
CA ASP A 625 -24.88 -22.43 36.83
C ASP A 625 -25.75 -21.40 37.59
N SER A 626 -26.04 -21.61 38.88
CA SER A 626 -26.95 -20.75 39.65
C SER A 626 -26.37 -19.40 40.13
N LYS A 627 -25.21 -18.95 39.63
CA LYS A 627 -24.61 -17.64 40.00
C LYS A 627 -23.95 -16.89 38.83
N VAL A 628 -24.71 -16.58 37.79
CA VAL A 628 -24.34 -15.50 36.86
C VAL A 628 -25.24 -14.30 37.13
N SER A 629 -24.74 -13.38 37.96
CA SER A 629 -25.38 -12.11 38.27
C SER A 629 -25.47 -11.22 37.03
N ASN A 630 -26.70 -10.81 36.70
CA ASN A 630 -27.13 -9.65 35.92
C ASN A 630 -26.01 -8.81 35.26
N VAL A 631 -25.70 -9.12 34.00
CA VAL A 631 -25.14 -8.12 33.07
C VAL A 631 -26.32 -7.47 32.39
N GLU A 632 -26.73 -6.29 32.88
CA GLU A 632 -27.67 -5.44 32.13
C GLU A 632 -27.00 -5.03 30.81
N HIS A 633 -27.43 -5.64 29.71
CA HIS A 633 -27.17 -5.10 28.38
C HIS A 633 -27.88 -3.75 28.28
N ARG A 634 -27.16 -2.65 28.56
CA ARG A 634 -27.61 -1.29 28.21
C ARG A 634 -27.75 -1.24 26.69
N THR A 635 -28.98 -1.42 26.20
CA THR A 635 -29.38 -0.97 24.87
C THR A 635 -29.18 0.55 24.87
N LEU A 636 -28.15 1.04 24.17
CA LEU A 636 -27.97 2.47 23.96
C LEU A 636 -29.17 2.97 23.16
N ASN A 637 -29.91 3.94 23.68
CA ASN A 637 -30.89 4.71 22.91
C ASN A 637 -30.15 5.39 21.75
N ILE A 638 -30.40 4.98 20.51
CA ILE A 638 -29.72 5.46 19.29
C ILE A 638 -30.33 6.78 18.75
N GLU A 639 -31.18 7.47 19.50
CA GLU A 639 -31.77 8.76 19.09
C GLU A 639 -30.83 9.97 19.30
N GLN A 640 -29.52 9.82 19.08
CA GLN A 640 -28.62 10.98 18.97
C GLN A 640 -28.49 11.37 17.51
N VAL A 641 -28.90 12.60 17.17
CA VAL A 641 -28.64 13.17 15.83
C VAL A 641 -27.13 13.37 15.72
N LEU A 642 -26.47 12.44 15.04
CA LEU A 642 -25.02 12.50 14.82
C LEU A 642 -24.68 13.66 13.88
N PRO A 643 -23.51 14.31 14.05
CA PRO A 643 -23.01 15.26 13.07
C PRO A 643 -22.89 14.62 11.67
N PRO A 644 -22.83 15.41 10.59
CA PRO A 644 -22.64 14.86 9.25
C PRO A 644 -21.30 14.13 9.14
N GLY A 645 -21.31 13.03 8.40
CA GLY A 645 -20.12 12.25 8.03
C GLY A 645 -19.61 12.63 6.64
N PRO A 646 -18.91 11.73 5.94
CA PRO A 646 -18.40 12.02 4.61
C PRO A 646 -19.55 12.15 3.60
N ALA A 647 -19.39 13.04 2.63
CA ALA A 647 -20.30 13.17 1.50
C ALA A 647 -19.74 12.43 0.28
N VAL A 648 -20.56 11.63 -0.41
CA VAL A 648 -20.10 10.84 -1.57
C VAL A 648 -20.79 11.29 -2.85
N ILE A 649 -19.99 11.54 -3.88
CA ILE A 649 -20.43 11.80 -5.25
C ILE A 649 -19.89 10.68 -6.14
N ILE A 650 -20.76 9.97 -6.85
CA ILE A 650 -20.38 9.00 -7.88
C ILE A 650 -20.45 9.71 -9.23
N ALA A 651 -19.29 10.06 -9.78
CA ALA A 651 -19.14 10.61 -11.12
C ALA A 651 -19.09 9.44 -12.11
N ARG A 652 -20.25 9.06 -12.65
CA ARG A 652 -20.43 7.86 -13.46
C ARG A 652 -20.47 8.19 -14.94
N ARG A 653 -19.47 7.71 -15.68
CA ARG A 653 -19.46 7.71 -17.14
C ARG A 653 -18.43 6.71 -17.67
N GLU A 654 -18.88 5.84 -18.56
CA GLU A 654 -18.05 4.84 -19.23
C GLU A 654 -16.72 5.40 -19.75
N CYS A 655 -15.66 4.61 -19.59
CA CYS A 655 -14.34 4.95 -20.11
C CYS A 655 -14.38 5.18 -21.63
N ILE A 656 -13.80 6.30 -22.07
CA ILE A 656 -13.77 6.69 -23.48
C ILE A 656 -13.09 5.65 -24.40
N LEU A 657 -12.23 4.80 -23.84
CA LEU A 657 -11.55 3.74 -24.60
C LEU A 657 -12.46 2.57 -24.96
N TYR A 658 -13.60 2.40 -24.29
CA TYR A 658 -14.62 1.41 -24.65
C TYR A 658 -15.63 1.92 -25.68
N ALA A 659 -15.69 3.24 -25.91
CA ALA A 659 -16.56 3.84 -26.91
C ALA A 659 -16.05 3.51 -28.32
N LYS A 660 -16.37 2.31 -28.81
CA LYS A 660 -15.98 1.80 -30.15
C LYS A 660 -16.59 2.59 -31.31
N GLU A 661 -17.59 3.44 -31.06
CA GLU A 661 -18.27 4.27 -32.07
C GLU A 661 -18.43 5.72 -31.59
N LYS A 662 -18.68 6.66 -32.54
CA LYS A 662 -19.12 8.03 -32.24
C LYS A 662 -20.36 7.95 -31.36
N ARG A 663 -20.20 8.20 -30.05
CA ARG A 663 -21.37 8.20 -29.16
C ARG A 663 -22.34 9.29 -29.60
N LYS A 664 -23.64 9.01 -29.52
CA LYS A 664 -24.72 9.93 -29.90
C LYS A 664 -24.72 11.24 -29.09
N ASP A 665 -24.08 11.24 -27.93
CA ASP A 665 -23.93 12.40 -27.04
C ASP A 665 -22.68 13.24 -27.33
N MET A 666 -21.88 12.90 -28.35
CA MET A 666 -20.73 13.71 -28.77
C MET A 666 -21.19 14.86 -29.67
N LEU A 667 -20.61 16.04 -29.44
CA LEU A 667 -20.97 17.25 -30.18
C LEU A 667 -20.35 17.27 -31.58
N GLU A 668 -20.89 18.13 -32.43
CA GLU A 668 -20.17 18.57 -33.61
C GLU A 668 -18.88 19.32 -33.20
N ARG A 669 -17.88 19.35 -34.10
CA ARG A 669 -16.62 20.06 -33.82
C ARG A 669 -16.93 21.54 -33.64
N VAL A 670 -16.70 22.06 -32.44
CA VAL A 670 -16.78 23.49 -32.15
C VAL A 670 -15.37 24.09 -32.21
N PRO A 671 -15.09 25.04 -33.12
CA PRO A 671 -13.75 25.61 -33.31
C PRO A 671 -13.45 26.71 -32.28
N ILE A 672 -13.19 26.32 -31.03
CA ILE A 672 -12.87 27.27 -29.94
C ILE A 672 -11.58 28.07 -30.18
N GLU A 673 -10.71 27.59 -31.06
CA GLU A 673 -9.48 28.23 -31.51
C GLU A 673 -9.73 29.48 -32.37
N ARG A 674 -10.89 29.60 -33.02
CA ARG A 674 -11.23 30.73 -33.90
C ARG A 674 -11.17 32.05 -33.13
N ASP A 675 -11.88 32.10 -32.00
CA ASP A 675 -12.01 33.27 -31.14
C ASP A 675 -11.01 33.25 -29.97
N CYS A 676 -9.95 32.44 -30.07
CA CYS A 676 -8.93 32.32 -29.03
C CYS A 676 -8.09 33.60 -28.94
N ILE A 677 -7.87 34.05 -27.70
CA ILE A 677 -7.02 35.21 -27.36
C ILE A 677 -5.62 34.81 -26.84
N GLY A 678 -5.29 33.53 -26.82
CA GLY A 678 -3.98 33.05 -26.37
C GLY A 678 -3.75 33.02 -24.85
N CYS A 679 -4.79 33.07 -24.01
CA CYS A 679 -4.63 33.16 -22.54
C CYS A 679 -4.12 31.88 -21.85
N LYS A 680 -4.04 30.73 -22.55
CA LYS A 680 -3.55 29.42 -22.07
C LYS A 680 -4.32 28.80 -20.88
N SER A 681 -5.41 29.42 -20.40
CA SER A 681 -6.19 28.90 -19.27
C SER A 681 -6.70 27.47 -19.50
N CYS A 682 -7.23 27.15 -20.69
CA CYS A 682 -7.69 25.80 -21.01
C CYS A 682 -6.57 24.75 -21.07
N LEU A 683 -5.32 25.14 -21.33
CA LEU A 683 -4.18 24.22 -21.28
C LEU A 683 -3.77 23.94 -19.83
N THR A 684 -3.92 24.93 -18.95
CA THR A 684 -3.47 24.85 -17.55
C THR A 684 -4.51 24.21 -16.63
N LEU A 685 -5.80 24.52 -16.83
CA LEU A 685 -6.87 24.05 -15.96
C LEU A 685 -7.50 22.73 -16.43
N PHE A 686 -7.58 22.52 -17.74
CA PHE A 686 -8.30 21.39 -18.32
C PHE A 686 -7.37 20.31 -18.91
N ASP A 687 -6.18 20.69 -19.37
CA ASP A 687 -5.11 19.78 -19.80
C ASP A 687 -5.58 18.67 -20.77
N CYS A 688 -6.14 19.06 -21.92
CA CYS A 688 -6.55 18.13 -22.96
C CYS A 688 -5.34 17.74 -23.86
N PRO A 689 -5.04 16.44 -24.09
CA PRO A 689 -3.93 16.02 -24.94
C PRO A 689 -4.14 16.36 -26.41
N ALA A 690 -5.37 16.61 -26.83
CA ALA A 690 -5.68 17.08 -28.19
C ALA A 690 -5.45 18.59 -28.36
N MET A 691 -5.03 19.32 -27.33
CA MET A 691 -4.80 20.76 -27.39
C MET A 691 -3.32 21.06 -27.21
N SER A 692 -2.79 21.94 -28.05
CA SER A 692 -1.43 22.46 -27.98
C SER A 692 -1.45 23.98 -28.12
N PHE A 693 -0.36 24.64 -27.71
CA PHE A 693 -0.19 26.06 -27.98
C PHE A 693 0.65 26.24 -29.23
N ASP A 694 0.17 27.06 -30.16
CA ASP A 694 0.92 27.45 -31.35
C ASP A 694 1.51 28.84 -31.14
N ASP A 695 2.83 28.90 -30.93
CA ASP A 695 3.55 30.15 -30.67
C ASP A 695 3.52 31.10 -31.89
N ALA A 696 3.37 30.57 -33.12
CA ALA A 696 3.33 31.40 -34.32
C ALA A 696 2.02 32.19 -34.44
N SER A 697 0.89 31.55 -34.17
CA SER A 697 -0.43 32.21 -34.20
C SER A 697 -0.84 32.82 -32.84
N ASN A 698 -0.09 32.55 -31.78
CA ASN A 698 -0.41 32.90 -30.39
C ASN A 698 -1.80 32.39 -29.96
N LYS A 699 -2.22 31.23 -30.49
CA LYS A 699 -3.53 30.61 -30.24
C LYS A 699 -3.36 29.15 -29.86
N ILE A 700 -4.42 28.58 -29.29
CA ILE A 700 -4.51 27.12 -29.14
C ILE A 700 -4.70 26.47 -30.52
N LYS A 701 -4.08 25.31 -30.71
CA LYS A 701 -4.30 24.43 -31.85
C LYS A 701 -4.87 23.11 -31.35
N ILE A 702 -5.95 22.66 -32.00
CA ILE A 702 -6.57 21.35 -31.71
C ILE A 702 -6.09 20.33 -32.74
N ASP A 703 -5.54 19.22 -32.26
CA ASP A 703 -5.21 18.05 -33.07
C ASP A 703 -6.49 17.27 -33.37
N GLU A 704 -6.94 17.33 -34.63
CA GLU A 704 -8.16 16.64 -35.08
C GLU A 704 -8.03 15.12 -35.06
N GLY A 705 -6.82 14.57 -35.12
CA GLY A 705 -6.57 13.13 -35.00
C GLY A 705 -6.74 12.60 -33.57
N LEU A 706 -6.59 13.47 -32.56
CA LEU A 706 -6.77 13.14 -31.15
C LEU A 706 -8.12 13.60 -30.58
N CYS A 707 -8.76 14.60 -31.20
CA CYS A 707 -9.98 15.20 -30.67
C CYS A 707 -11.20 14.27 -30.83
N VAL A 708 -11.77 13.84 -29.70
CA VAL A 708 -12.98 13.01 -29.67
C VAL A 708 -14.29 13.80 -29.64
N ARG A 709 -14.24 15.13 -29.78
CA ARG A 709 -15.41 16.03 -29.81
C ARG A 709 -16.32 15.94 -28.57
N CYS A 710 -15.71 15.75 -27.40
CA CYS A 710 -16.43 15.67 -26.12
C CYS A 710 -17.09 16.97 -25.66
N GLY A 711 -16.78 18.12 -26.27
CA GLY A 711 -17.39 19.41 -25.95
C GLY A 711 -16.95 20.06 -24.63
N MET A 712 -16.26 19.33 -23.76
CA MET A 712 -15.83 19.79 -22.44
C MET A 712 -14.95 21.06 -22.49
N CYS A 713 -14.19 21.26 -23.57
CA CYS A 713 -13.37 22.45 -23.75
C CYS A 713 -14.18 23.76 -23.88
N LEU A 714 -15.48 23.67 -24.20
CA LEU A 714 -16.40 24.82 -24.22
C LEU A 714 -16.62 25.42 -22.83
N PHE A 715 -16.63 24.55 -21.82
CA PHE A 715 -16.74 24.95 -20.41
C PHE A 715 -15.41 25.46 -19.87
N ALA A 716 -14.29 24.87 -20.32
CA ALA A 716 -12.95 25.30 -19.90
C ALA A 716 -12.49 26.63 -20.54
N CYS A 717 -13.04 27.01 -21.71
CA CYS A 717 -12.67 28.26 -22.38
C CYS A 717 -13.32 29.47 -21.71
N THR A 718 -12.51 30.30 -21.05
CA THR A 718 -12.97 31.50 -20.33
C THR A 718 -13.57 32.58 -21.22
N MET A 719 -13.27 32.53 -22.52
CA MET A 719 -13.84 33.45 -23.52
C MET A 719 -15.14 32.92 -24.14
N GLY A 720 -15.35 31.61 -24.09
CA GLY A 720 -16.53 30.94 -24.64
C GLY A 720 -17.80 31.27 -23.85
N LYS A 721 -18.95 31.23 -24.51
CA LYS A 721 -20.24 31.57 -23.89
C LYS A 721 -20.55 30.67 -22.68
N GLN A 722 -20.29 29.37 -22.81
CA GLN A 722 -20.51 28.37 -21.76
C GLN A 722 -19.54 28.55 -20.59
N GLY A 723 -18.24 28.72 -20.85
CA GLY A 723 -17.25 29.03 -19.82
C GLY A 723 -17.56 30.35 -19.09
N LYS A 724 -17.91 31.43 -19.81
CA LYS A 724 -18.39 32.69 -19.20
C LYS A 724 -19.60 32.50 -18.29
N GLY A 725 -20.49 31.55 -18.62
CA GLY A 725 -21.63 31.18 -17.79
C GLY A 725 -21.21 30.51 -16.48
N LEU A 726 -20.17 29.67 -16.51
CA LEU A 726 -19.59 29.10 -15.29
C LEU A 726 -18.95 30.18 -14.41
N PHE A 727 -18.21 31.15 -14.99
CA PHE A 727 -17.63 32.27 -14.23
C PHE A 727 -18.69 33.09 -13.49
N ARG A 728 -19.92 33.15 -14.02
CA ARG A 728 -21.05 33.81 -13.37
C ARG A 728 -21.81 32.91 -12.39
N PHE A 729 -21.70 31.58 -12.52
CA PHE A 729 -22.32 30.62 -11.58
C PHE A 729 -21.75 30.77 -10.16
N GLN A 730 -20.50 31.24 -10.02
CA GLN A 730 -19.90 31.56 -8.72
C GLN A 730 -20.66 32.66 -7.95
N ASP A 731 -21.54 33.42 -8.60
CA ASP A 731 -22.28 34.52 -7.97
C ASP A 731 -23.82 34.40 -8.04
N THR A 732 -24.44 33.31 -8.51
CA THR A 732 -25.92 33.19 -8.46
C THR A 732 -26.47 31.79 -8.83
N TYR A 733 -27.20 31.16 -7.88
CA TYR A 733 -28.38 30.29 -8.03
C TYR A 733 -28.35 29.03 -8.95
N PHE A 734 -28.81 27.87 -8.44
CA PHE A 734 -29.94 27.06 -8.98
C PHE A 734 -30.19 25.77 -8.15
N ILE A 735 -30.89 25.89 -7.02
CA ILE A 735 -31.65 24.79 -6.40
C ILE A 735 -33.11 25.17 -6.52
N LYS A 736 -33.81 24.66 -7.54
CA LYS A 736 -35.28 24.68 -7.51
C LYS A 736 -35.99 23.69 -8.42
N ASN A 737 -35.30 23.01 -9.35
CA ASN A 737 -35.95 22.00 -10.18
C ASN A 737 -34.97 20.90 -10.56
N ARG A 738 -35.01 19.79 -9.80
CA ARG A 738 -34.70 18.38 -10.15
C ARG A 738 -34.29 17.63 -8.88
N ILE A 739 -35.30 17.12 -8.18
CA ILE A 739 -35.20 15.95 -7.29
C ILE A 739 -35.71 14.77 -8.10
#